data_AF-A0A820A929-F1
#
_entry.id   AF-A0A820A929-F1
#
_cell.length_a   1.000
_cell.length_b   1.000
_cell.length_c   1.000
_cell.angle_alpha   90.00
_cell.angle_beta   90.00
_cell.angle_gamma   90.00
#
_symmetry.space_group_name_H-M   'P 1'
#
loop_
_entity.id
_entity.type
_entity.pdbx_description
1 polymer ?
#
loop_
_entity_poly.entity_id
_entity_poly.type
_entity_poly.pdbx_seq_one_letter_code
_entity_poly.pdbx_strand_id
1 'polypeptide(L)'
;MPKIFDDSLSTKSLYSDDSIDRYIFDHSLRYTPEQLELLEDIKNLPEHIQPWLGSTDEAQFFQILIRLMNGKRAIEIGTFTGYTSLTIALALPSDGELITCDISDKYIRQDIWIKAGVRNKINLQIRPALETLNDLLEKYGPNSFDFIFIDGDKENYIQYYELSLQLIHPNGLIAIDNTLWNGWVLDETDTSIETITIRQINELIKNDNRVDISFLRLGDGTTFYFAFVFRIIIHECFSSIHISPTRNQLQYSFIRTHSDKINERFKRRTTLDIFQIHIHYDTSVKKLLKDEQRLIKEAAEAATNYWSKTIRPKYKLNNRIRLTRQCPSRKMFIVENDYSIHYCSEKCLDETHCGDIIVPEEHLQQCHVCNNAKKCERIGTKGYGVNAEFILYVSALETNRCEPVDTLATASFCQLESEQDRPIAGNINVCPKRLRGDRNWIDFDRLVSTIKHEILHTLVFSSGLFAFFRDINGEPFTERDPATRWPKVYDEKLQVYTPSDKVLQQIVRKNWKTRAGLIDKIILMLVTPKVQTVVREHFGCSTLEGAELENQGNIGTALTHWEKRLFEHEIMTGTYTQESVISNLTLALLEDSGWYDVSYEYGKPLLWGRNLGCEFVKTSCKEWIDSKLEKKDSPYPFCISPPKPNPPKRICDYTYDKVVMCNLVEYSTALPFEYQIFDSLPNITDENELARFGGHVMLADYCPYNQELAYKNSNRDSRCYRLENQPPNRENYALEKYSSESKCFDHGSVWEQYIDQCHKKRRVSPQAAGCYQFECISSKGINVHIGKQKYLCEYQGQNLTIITAEYDSIYVGTIICPDCQIICGSSNNFQCPSETSINHVQRQQQQQQQQQLNIRLSVENLCTKLYEYNQSSMSDKTNQLHIILQTIFLFFVFLYTRKGF
;
A
#
# COMPACT_ATOMS: atom_id res chain seq x y z
N MET A 1 36.76 10.34 18.64
CA MET A 1 36.06 11.09 17.58
C MET A 1 36.80 12.39 17.37
N PRO A 2 37.19 12.76 16.14
CA PRO A 2 37.63 14.13 15.86
C PRO A 2 36.48 15.09 16.15
N LYS A 3 36.79 16.31 16.59
CA LYS A 3 35.80 17.36 16.92
C LYS A 3 34.86 17.59 15.73
N ILE A 4 33.56 17.54 16.00
CA ILE A 4 32.47 17.89 15.08
C ILE A 4 32.69 19.34 14.65
N PHE A 5 32.68 19.59 13.34
CA PHE A 5 32.79 20.90 12.72
C PHE A 5 31.59 21.76 13.16
N ASP A 6 31.80 23.05 13.46
CA ASP A 6 30.69 23.96 13.75
C ASP A 6 29.99 24.33 12.43
N ASP A 7 28.84 23.73 12.18
CA ASP A 7 28.02 23.86 10.95
C ASP A 7 27.15 25.15 10.92
N SER A 8 27.37 26.11 11.84
CA SER A 8 26.63 27.38 11.89
C SER A 8 26.69 28.23 10.60
N LEU A 9 27.60 27.89 9.69
CA LEU A 9 27.82 28.57 8.41
C LEU A 9 27.22 27.86 7.20
N SER A 10 26.72 26.62 7.36
CA SER A 10 26.14 25.80 6.28
C SER A 10 24.60 25.84 6.24
N THR A 11 23.95 26.53 7.19
CA THR A 11 22.50 26.46 7.34
C THR A 11 21.80 27.62 6.64
N LYS A 12 21.58 27.51 5.33
CA LYS A 12 20.53 28.25 4.59
C LYS A 12 19.10 27.82 5.00
N SER A 13 18.96 27.00 6.05
CA SER A 13 17.64 26.57 6.53
C SER A 13 16.85 27.76 7.08
N LEU A 14 15.60 27.86 6.63
CA LEU A 14 14.57 28.79 7.12
C LEU A 14 14.33 28.70 8.65
N TYR A 15 14.86 27.67 9.32
CA TYR A 15 14.80 27.50 10.78
C TYR A 15 16.20 27.30 11.38
N SER A 16 17.04 28.33 11.33
CA SER A 16 18.43 28.29 11.84
C SER A 16 18.57 28.01 13.35
N ASP A 17 17.48 27.83 14.09
CA ASP A 17 17.45 27.47 15.52
C ASP A 17 16.83 26.07 15.81
N ASP A 18 16.46 25.29 14.78
CA ASP A 18 15.82 23.99 15.00
C ASP A 18 16.85 22.89 15.30
N SER A 19 16.70 22.27 16.48
CA SER A 19 17.44 21.07 16.88
C SER A 19 17.34 19.91 15.86
N ILE A 20 16.28 19.91 15.04
CA ILE A 20 16.05 18.91 13.99
C ILE A 20 17.00 19.12 12.81
N ASP A 21 17.19 20.34 12.33
CA ASP A 21 18.08 20.60 11.19
C ASP A 21 19.53 20.27 11.54
N ARG A 22 19.95 20.63 12.76
CA ARG A 22 21.25 20.22 13.29
C ARG A 22 21.39 18.69 13.36
N TYR A 23 20.33 18.00 13.81
CA TYR A 23 20.32 16.54 13.82
C TYR A 23 20.43 15.96 12.40
N ILE A 24 19.74 16.53 11.42
CA ILE A 24 19.84 16.11 10.01
C ILE A 24 21.27 16.27 9.52
N PHE A 25 21.91 17.42 9.73
CA PHE A 25 23.29 17.66 9.29
C PHE A 25 24.28 16.72 9.97
N ASP A 26 24.21 16.59 11.31
CA ASP A 26 25.08 15.72 12.11
C ASP A 26 25.01 14.23 11.70
N HIS A 27 23.88 13.79 11.14
CA HIS A 27 23.63 12.37 10.83
C HIS A 27 23.62 12.06 9.33
N SER A 28 23.58 13.07 8.45
CA SER A 28 23.50 12.86 7.00
C SER A 28 24.77 13.25 6.27
N LEU A 29 25.46 14.31 6.66
CA LEU A 29 26.52 14.91 5.85
C LEU A 29 27.84 14.12 5.92
N ARG A 30 28.44 13.90 4.75
CA ARG A 30 29.70 13.19 4.57
C ARG A 30 30.65 14.02 3.72
N TYR A 31 31.41 14.88 4.40
CA TYR A 31 32.38 15.73 3.74
C TYR A 31 33.69 15.01 3.40
N THR A 32 34.23 15.32 2.23
CA THR A 32 35.64 15.09 1.92
C THR A 32 36.54 16.11 2.63
N PRO A 33 37.84 15.81 2.87
CA PRO A 33 38.78 16.79 3.43
C PRO A 33 38.81 18.10 2.64
N GLU A 34 38.71 18.04 1.32
CA GLU A 34 38.73 19.20 0.42
C GLU A 34 37.45 20.03 0.53
N GLN A 35 36.29 19.39 0.71
CA GLN A 35 35.04 20.10 1.02
C GLN A 35 35.11 20.80 2.39
N LEU A 36 35.70 20.16 3.40
CA LEU A 36 35.90 20.79 4.71
C LEU A 36 36.85 21.99 4.64
N GLU A 37 37.91 21.90 3.83
CA GLU A 37 38.85 23.01 3.61
C GLU A 37 38.14 24.23 3.00
N LEU A 38 37.29 24.01 1.98
CA LEU A 38 36.45 25.07 1.39
C LEU A 38 35.50 25.71 2.40
N LEU A 39 34.85 24.90 3.25
CA LEU A 39 33.95 25.42 4.27
C LEU A 39 34.71 26.28 5.29
N GLU A 40 35.92 25.89 5.67
CA GLU A 40 36.79 26.67 6.56
C GLU A 40 37.22 28.00 5.92
N ASP A 41 37.56 27.99 4.63
CA ASP A 41 37.89 29.21 3.88
C ASP A 41 36.72 30.19 3.84
N ILE A 42 35.49 29.69 3.69
CA ILE A 42 34.28 30.52 3.71
C ILE A 42 34.08 31.18 5.07
N LYS A 43 34.37 30.48 6.19
CA LYS A 43 34.27 31.09 7.54
C LYS A 43 35.16 32.32 7.71
N ASN A 44 36.24 32.39 6.94
CA ASN A 44 37.19 33.49 6.98
C ASN A 44 36.83 34.66 6.04
N LEU A 45 35.77 34.53 5.23
CA LEU A 45 35.24 35.63 4.42
C LEU A 45 34.42 36.60 5.28
N PRO A 46 34.19 37.85 4.82
CA PRO A 46 33.30 38.78 5.54
C PRO A 46 31.90 38.21 5.77
N GLU A 47 31.31 38.44 6.94
CA GLU A 47 30.01 37.86 7.35
C GLU A 47 28.87 38.06 6.33
N HIS A 48 28.84 39.19 5.62
CA HIS A 48 27.80 39.46 4.62
C HIS A 48 27.95 38.67 3.30
N ILE A 49 29.10 38.03 3.08
CA ILE A 49 29.41 37.21 1.90
C ILE A 49 29.18 35.72 2.19
N GLN A 50 29.36 35.28 3.44
CA GLN A 50 29.22 33.88 3.85
C GLN A 50 27.87 33.23 3.44
N PRO A 51 26.72 33.91 3.53
CA PRO A 51 25.42 33.35 3.14
C PRO A 51 25.26 33.01 1.66
N TRP A 52 26.21 33.40 0.80
CA TRP A 52 26.19 33.03 -0.62
C TRP A 52 26.58 31.57 -0.86
N LEU A 53 27.08 30.86 0.15
CA LEU A 53 27.31 29.42 0.08
C LEU A 53 25.98 28.66 -0.11
N GLY A 54 25.89 27.83 -1.15
CA GLY A 54 24.81 26.84 -1.32
C GLY A 54 24.73 25.83 -0.16
N SER A 55 23.53 25.31 0.11
CA SER A 55 23.31 24.44 1.26
C SER A 55 24.07 23.11 1.12
N THR A 56 24.72 22.63 2.18
CA THR A 56 25.62 21.46 2.09
C THR A 56 24.88 20.13 1.94
N ASP A 57 23.69 20.02 2.52
CA ASP A 57 22.75 18.91 2.35
C ASP A 57 22.16 18.85 0.94
N GLU A 58 21.80 20.00 0.37
CA GLU A 58 21.37 20.13 -1.01
C GLU A 58 22.49 19.66 -1.96
N ALA A 59 23.72 20.14 -1.77
CA ALA A 59 24.85 19.73 -2.58
C ALA A 59 25.13 18.21 -2.46
N GLN A 60 25.04 17.63 -1.25
CA GLN A 60 25.15 16.18 -1.07
C GLN A 60 24.03 15.43 -1.80
N PHE A 61 22.81 15.96 -1.78
CA PHE A 61 21.68 15.38 -2.49
C PHE A 61 21.90 15.39 -4.02
N PHE A 62 22.48 16.46 -4.58
CA PHE A 62 22.90 16.48 -6.00
C PHE A 62 23.85 15.34 -6.35
N GLN A 63 24.78 14.97 -5.46
CA GLN A 63 25.67 13.84 -5.74
C GLN A 63 24.92 12.53 -5.91
N ILE A 64 23.86 12.33 -5.12
CA ILE A 64 23.02 11.13 -5.20
C ILE A 64 22.26 11.15 -6.52
N LEU A 65 21.63 12.28 -6.86
CA LEU A 65 20.84 12.44 -8.08
C LEU A 65 21.69 12.24 -9.35
N ILE A 66 22.86 12.86 -9.43
CA ILE A 66 23.78 12.71 -10.58
C ILE A 66 24.22 11.25 -10.76
N ARG A 67 24.50 10.54 -9.66
CA ARG A 67 24.87 9.11 -9.71
C ARG A 67 23.69 8.23 -10.12
N LEU A 68 22.49 8.50 -9.62
CA LEU A 68 21.28 7.74 -9.96
C LEU A 68 20.90 7.90 -11.43
N MET A 69 21.05 9.11 -11.98
CA MET A 69 20.78 9.37 -13.39
C MET A 69 21.94 9.04 -14.33
N ASN A 70 23.07 8.56 -13.78
CA ASN A 70 24.30 8.30 -14.52
C ASN A 70 24.76 9.51 -15.36
N GLY A 71 24.63 10.72 -14.79
CA GLY A 71 24.91 11.98 -15.48
C GLY A 71 26.39 12.12 -15.82
N LYS A 72 26.67 12.61 -17.03
CA LYS A 72 28.03 12.82 -17.56
C LYS A 72 28.36 14.28 -17.79
N ARG A 73 27.38 15.09 -18.21
CA ARG A 73 27.57 16.51 -18.51
C ARG A 73 26.66 17.36 -17.64
N ALA A 74 27.26 18.28 -16.89
CA ALA A 74 26.53 19.18 -16.00
C ALA A 74 26.81 20.66 -16.31
N ILE A 75 25.83 21.52 -16.04
CA ILE A 75 25.99 22.98 -16.00
C ILE A 75 25.72 23.47 -14.59
N GLU A 76 26.51 24.43 -14.13
CA GLU A 76 26.25 25.21 -12.91
C GLU A 76 26.29 26.70 -13.23
N ILE A 77 25.24 27.42 -12.85
CA ILE A 77 25.13 28.86 -12.95
C ILE A 77 25.31 29.43 -11.55
N GLY A 78 26.42 30.15 -11.32
CA GLY A 78 26.84 30.61 -10.00
C GLY A 78 27.86 29.65 -9.37
N THR A 79 29.14 30.04 -9.36
CA THR A 79 30.24 29.20 -8.87
C THR A 79 30.67 29.57 -7.45
N PHE A 80 30.68 30.87 -7.15
CA PHE A 80 31.17 31.45 -5.89
C PHE A 80 32.55 30.93 -5.44
N THR A 81 32.64 30.10 -4.39
CA THR A 81 33.91 29.52 -3.94
C THR A 81 34.26 28.21 -4.64
N GLY A 82 33.28 27.60 -5.32
CA GLY A 82 33.40 26.32 -5.99
C GLY A 82 33.02 25.11 -5.15
N TYR A 83 32.28 25.29 -4.04
CA TYR A 83 31.83 24.19 -3.17
C TYR A 83 30.84 23.26 -3.89
N THR A 84 29.79 23.82 -4.50
CA THR A 84 28.81 23.04 -5.27
C THR A 84 29.46 22.44 -6.52
N SER A 85 30.35 23.19 -7.20
CA SER A 85 31.14 22.70 -8.33
C SER A 85 31.99 21.47 -7.98
N LEU A 86 32.71 21.53 -6.86
CA LEU A 86 33.49 20.41 -6.33
C LEU A 86 32.58 19.20 -6.07
N THR A 87 31.44 19.46 -5.45
CA THR A 87 30.47 18.43 -5.06
C THR A 87 29.87 17.72 -6.28
N ILE A 88 29.48 18.47 -7.32
CA ILE A 88 29.01 17.93 -8.60
C ILE A 88 30.13 17.14 -9.30
N ALA A 89 31.35 17.67 -9.38
CA ALA A 89 32.47 17.01 -10.07
C ALA A 89 32.93 15.70 -9.39
N LEU A 90 32.76 15.59 -8.08
CA LEU A 90 32.98 14.35 -7.30
C LEU A 90 31.90 13.28 -7.59
N ALA A 91 30.71 13.68 -8.06
CA ALA A 91 29.63 12.76 -8.40
C ALA A 91 29.70 12.29 -9.87
N LEU A 92 30.20 13.15 -10.77
CA LEU A 92 30.40 12.82 -12.17
C LEU A 92 31.42 11.68 -12.35
N PRO A 93 31.29 10.85 -13.40
CA PRO A 93 32.28 9.82 -13.73
C PRO A 93 33.64 10.43 -14.10
N SER A 94 34.67 9.60 -14.28
CA SER A 94 36.03 10.07 -14.61
C SER A 94 36.10 10.84 -15.93
N ASP A 95 35.22 10.53 -16.88
CA ASP A 95 35.05 11.17 -18.19
C ASP A 95 33.96 12.26 -18.19
N GLY A 96 33.42 12.62 -17.01
CA GLY A 96 32.38 13.64 -16.90
C GLY A 96 32.92 15.06 -17.03
N GLU A 97 32.07 15.97 -17.47
CA GLU A 97 32.35 17.40 -17.63
C GLU A 97 31.31 18.24 -16.87
N LEU A 98 31.77 19.12 -15.99
CA LEU A 98 31.00 20.20 -15.39
C LEU A 98 31.40 21.50 -16.05
N ILE A 99 30.46 22.24 -16.61
CA ILE A 99 30.68 23.61 -17.06
C ILE A 99 30.05 24.54 -16.02
N THR A 100 30.87 25.35 -15.37
CA THR A 100 30.40 26.28 -14.33
C THR A 100 30.73 27.71 -14.72
N CYS A 101 29.81 28.64 -14.48
CA CYS A 101 30.00 30.04 -14.83
C CYS A 101 29.72 30.99 -13.67
N ASP A 102 30.57 32.02 -13.58
CA ASP A 102 30.46 33.12 -12.63
C ASP A 102 30.94 34.42 -13.28
N ILE A 103 30.53 35.57 -12.75
CA ILE A 103 30.99 36.88 -13.23
C ILE A 103 32.38 37.24 -12.67
N SER A 104 32.84 36.55 -11.63
CA SER A 104 34.08 36.85 -10.93
C SER A 104 34.78 35.59 -10.43
N ASP A 105 36.10 35.53 -10.55
CA ASP A 105 36.92 34.45 -9.99
C ASP A 105 37.45 34.75 -8.59
N LYS A 106 37.09 35.91 -8.02
CA LYS A 106 37.66 36.45 -6.78
C LYS A 106 37.69 35.47 -5.61
N TYR A 107 36.66 34.64 -5.46
CA TYR A 107 36.54 33.69 -4.34
C TYR A 107 36.73 32.23 -4.76
N ILE A 108 36.88 31.94 -6.06
CA ILE A 108 36.93 30.59 -6.58
C ILE A 108 38.24 29.90 -6.18
N ARG A 109 38.15 28.75 -5.51
CA ARG A 109 39.33 27.98 -5.06
C ARG A 109 39.63 26.81 -5.99
N GLN A 110 40.11 27.12 -7.19
CA GLN A 110 40.52 26.11 -8.17
C GLN A 110 41.66 25.20 -7.66
N ASP A 111 42.49 25.69 -6.75
CA ASP A 111 43.55 24.92 -6.10
C ASP A 111 43.00 23.74 -5.30
N ILE A 112 41.82 23.89 -4.70
CA ILE A 112 41.14 22.79 -3.99
C ILE A 112 40.58 21.75 -4.97
N TRP A 113 40.08 22.18 -6.13
CA TRP A 113 39.68 21.24 -7.19
C TRP A 113 40.87 20.40 -7.72
N ILE A 114 42.07 20.98 -7.73
CA ILE A 114 43.31 20.26 -8.08
C ILE A 114 43.63 19.24 -6.99
N LYS A 115 43.61 19.64 -5.72
CA LYS A 115 43.85 18.73 -4.58
C LYS A 115 42.87 17.55 -4.58
N ALA A 116 41.59 17.81 -4.85
CA ALA A 116 40.54 16.79 -4.94
C ALA A 116 40.64 15.88 -6.18
N GLY A 117 41.55 16.17 -7.12
CA GLY A 117 41.73 15.38 -8.34
C GLY A 117 40.58 15.47 -9.34
N VAL A 118 39.74 16.51 -9.26
CA VAL A 118 38.57 16.69 -10.15
C VAL A 118 38.68 17.90 -11.08
N ARG A 119 39.76 18.70 -10.97
CA ARG A 119 39.95 19.91 -11.80
C ARG A 119 39.82 19.66 -13.30
N ASN A 120 40.20 18.49 -13.77
CA ASN A 120 40.11 18.09 -15.18
C ASN A 120 38.67 17.92 -15.67
N LYS A 121 37.70 17.73 -14.77
CA LYS A 121 36.27 17.65 -15.08
C LYS A 121 35.60 19.03 -15.10
N ILE A 122 36.20 20.04 -14.47
CA ILE A 122 35.56 21.36 -14.27
C ILE A 122 36.06 22.35 -15.31
N ASN A 123 35.14 22.86 -16.12
CA ASN A 123 35.35 23.87 -17.13
C ASN A 123 34.73 25.20 -16.65
N LEU A 124 35.58 26.03 -16.04
CA LEU A 124 35.18 27.32 -15.46
C LEU A 124 35.11 28.42 -16.53
N GLN A 125 34.00 29.16 -16.56
CA GLN A 125 33.74 30.29 -17.45
C GLN A 125 33.53 31.57 -16.63
N ILE A 126 34.51 32.48 -16.68
CA ILE A 126 34.37 33.80 -16.04
C ILE A 126 33.73 34.77 -17.04
N ARG A 127 32.40 34.71 -17.13
CA ARG A 127 31.58 35.51 -18.05
C ARG A 127 30.09 35.45 -17.63
N PRO A 128 29.23 36.34 -18.13
CA PRO A 128 27.79 36.28 -17.85
C PRO A 128 27.17 34.92 -18.20
N ALA A 129 26.26 34.44 -17.35
CA ALA A 129 25.66 33.12 -17.51
C ALA A 129 24.80 33.01 -18.77
N LEU A 130 24.04 34.06 -19.14
CA LEU A 130 23.25 34.07 -20.37
C LEU A 130 24.11 33.89 -21.62
N GLU A 131 25.27 34.55 -21.68
CA GLU A 131 26.23 34.38 -22.79
C GLU A 131 26.77 32.95 -22.81
N THR A 132 27.14 32.42 -21.64
CA THR A 132 27.61 31.04 -21.51
C THR A 132 26.57 30.04 -22.01
N LEU A 133 25.32 30.12 -21.58
CA LEU A 133 24.26 29.19 -21.98
C LEU A 133 23.99 29.24 -23.50
N ASN A 134 24.01 30.44 -24.10
CA ASN A 134 23.85 30.58 -25.55
C ASN A 134 25.02 29.95 -26.31
N ASP A 135 26.27 30.20 -25.89
CA ASP A 135 27.46 29.59 -26.47
C ASP A 135 27.43 28.06 -26.34
N LEU A 136 26.95 27.54 -25.20
CA LEU A 136 26.80 26.10 -24.99
C LEU A 136 25.74 25.50 -25.90
N LEU A 137 24.64 26.21 -26.12
CA LEU A 137 23.57 25.77 -27.01
C LEU A 137 24.05 25.75 -28.47
N GLU A 138 24.87 26.73 -28.88
CA GLU A 138 25.50 26.73 -30.20
C GLU A 138 26.55 25.62 -30.33
N LYS A 139 27.40 25.43 -29.31
CA LYS A 139 28.53 24.49 -29.35
C LYS A 139 28.09 23.03 -29.25
N TYR A 140 27.19 22.71 -28.32
CA TYR A 140 26.79 21.33 -28.06
C TYR A 140 25.44 20.97 -28.71
N GLY A 141 24.59 21.96 -29.01
CA GLY A 141 23.23 21.73 -29.48
C GLY A 141 22.24 21.44 -28.34
N PRO A 142 20.93 21.38 -28.66
CA PRO A 142 19.89 21.08 -27.67
C PRO A 142 20.03 19.66 -27.11
N ASN A 143 19.48 19.41 -25.92
CA ASN A 143 19.45 18.10 -25.26
C ASN A 143 20.83 17.49 -24.96
N SER A 144 21.82 18.32 -24.66
CA SER A 144 23.22 17.94 -24.51
C SER A 144 23.70 17.73 -23.07
N PHE A 145 22.93 18.17 -22.08
CA PHE A 145 23.33 18.13 -20.67
C PHE A 145 22.39 17.26 -19.84
N ASP A 146 22.93 16.57 -18.84
CA ASP A 146 22.19 15.62 -18.00
C ASP A 146 21.70 16.28 -16.71
N PHE A 147 22.45 17.27 -16.20
CA PHE A 147 22.14 17.99 -14.96
C PHE A 147 22.43 19.48 -15.12
N ILE A 148 21.52 20.35 -14.71
CA ILE A 148 21.74 21.82 -14.71
C ILE A 148 21.33 22.37 -13.36
N PHE A 149 22.24 23.10 -12.69
CA PHE A 149 21.98 23.79 -11.43
C PHE A 149 21.97 25.30 -11.64
N ILE A 150 20.92 25.97 -11.16
CA ILE A 150 20.69 27.40 -11.29
C ILE A 150 20.74 28.05 -9.90
N ASP A 151 21.83 28.75 -9.61
CA ASP A 151 22.06 29.56 -8.39
C ASP A 151 22.82 30.85 -8.72
N GLY A 152 22.27 31.64 -9.65
CA GLY A 152 22.82 32.92 -10.10
C GLY A 152 22.07 34.13 -9.55
N ASP A 153 22.10 35.21 -10.33
CA ASP A 153 21.28 36.40 -10.11
C ASP A 153 19.80 36.11 -10.40
N LYS A 154 18.94 36.42 -9.43
CA LYS A 154 17.54 35.99 -9.45
C LYS A 154 16.72 36.66 -10.55
N GLU A 155 17.10 37.87 -10.98
CA GLU A 155 16.45 38.63 -12.06
C GLU A 155 16.39 37.87 -13.40
N ASN A 156 17.36 36.97 -13.64
CA ASN A 156 17.48 36.22 -14.89
C ASN A 156 17.02 34.76 -14.79
N TYR A 157 16.44 34.33 -13.66
CA TYR A 157 16.04 32.93 -13.44
C TYR A 157 15.11 32.38 -14.52
N ILE A 158 14.17 33.17 -15.01
CA ILE A 158 13.24 32.74 -16.07
C ILE A 158 14.00 32.48 -17.37
N GLN A 159 14.94 33.35 -17.72
CA GLN A 159 15.81 33.23 -18.90
C GLN A 159 16.75 32.03 -18.77
N TYR A 160 17.33 31.82 -17.58
CA TYR A 160 18.15 30.65 -17.28
C TYR A 160 17.35 29.36 -17.43
N TYR A 161 16.13 29.31 -16.90
CA TYR A 161 15.25 28.15 -17.02
C TYR A 161 14.90 27.83 -18.49
N GLU A 162 14.51 28.82 -19.30
CA GLU A 162 14.16 28.59 -20.71
C GLU A 162 15.34 28.14 -21.58
N LEU A 163 16.55 28.66 -21.32
CA LEU A 163 17.77 28.18 -22.00
C LEU A 163 18.17 26.78 -21.50
N SER A 164 18.04 26.54 -20.20
CA SER A 164 18.32 25.24 -19.59
C SER A 164 17.39 24.17 -20.13
N LEU A 165 16.10 24.45 -20.35
CA LEU A 165 15.15 23.53 -21.00
C LEU A 165 15.55 23.13 -22.42
N GLN A 166 16.22 24.01 -23.15
CA GLN A 166 16.73 23.68 -24.48
C GLN A 166 17.99 22.82 -24.42
N LEU A 167 18.84 23.07 -23.43
CA LEU A 167 20.12 22.38 -23.22
C LEU A 167 19.98 21.01 -22.54
N ILE A 168 18.99 20.84 -21.66
CA ILE A 168 18.81 19.62 -20.86
C ILE A 168 18.29 18.48 -21.73
N HIS A 169 18.83 17.28 -21.53
CA HIS A 169 18.33 16.06 -22.14
C HIS A 169 16.89 15.77 -21.66
N PRO A 170 16.00 15.13 -22.45
CA PRO A 170 14.66 14.71 -22.02
C PRO A 170 14.59 13.65 -20.89
N ASN A 171 15.73 13.33 -20.26
CA ASN A 171 15.81 12.51 -19.05
C ASN A 171 16.69 13.20 -17.98
N GLY A 172 17.04 14.46 -18.24
CA GLY A 172 17.90 15.26 -17.39
C GLY A 172 17.10 16.02 -16.35
N LEU A 173 17.84 16.66 -15.45
CA LEU A 173 17.32 17.32 -14.27
C LEU A 173 17.81 18.76 -14.21
N ILE A 174 16.88 19.70 -14.06
CA ILE A 174 17.19 21.09 -13.73
C ILE A 174 16.86 21.29 -12.25
N ALA A 175 17.81 21.81 -11.49
CA ALA A 175 17.63 22.18 -10.08
C ALA A 175 17.81 23.70 -9.94
N ILE A 176 16.87 24.37 -9.25
CA ILE A 176 16.88 25.82 -9.06
C ILE A 176 16.89 26.12 -7.55
N ASP A 177 17.92 26.81 -7.07
CA ASP A 177 18.07 27.17 -5.65
C ASP A 177 17.31 28.47 -5.30
N ASN A 178 17.03 28.64 -4.00
CA ASN A 178 16.40 29.79 -3.35
C ASN A 178 14.96 30.11 -3.83
N THR A 179 14.22 29.08 -4.21
CA THR A 179 12.83 29.20 -4.66
C THR A 179 11.84 29.49 -3.52
N LEU A 180 12.21 29.30 -2.24
CA LEU A 180 11.44 29.82 -1.09
C LEU A 180 11.88 31.24 -0.69
N TRP A 181 13.06 31.69 -1.12
CA TRP A 181 13.58 33.04 -0.96
C TRP A 181 13.43 33.59 0.47
N ASN A 182 13.98 32.90 1.45
CA ASN A 182 13.87 33.17 2.89
C ASN A 182 12.43 33.38 3.40
N GLY A 183 11.44 32.81 2.69
CA GLY A 183 10.02 33.00 2.97
C GLY A 183 9.44 34.33 2.45
N TRP A 184 10.24 35.23 1.87
CA TRP A 184 9.78 36.50 1.29
C TRP A 184 8.75 36.31 0.19
N VAL A 185 8.73 35.14 -0.47
CA VAL A 185 7.66 34.77 -1.42
C VAL A 185 6.26 34.87 -0.81
N LEU A 186 6.12 34.73 0.52
CA LEU A 186 4.86 34.83 1.26
C LEU A 186 4.48 36.28 1.64
N ASP A 187 5.43 37.21 1.67
CA ASP A 187 5.17 38.61 2.05
C ASP A 187 4.66 39.41 0.85
N GLU A 188 3.34 39.50 0.69
CA GLU A 188 2.69 40.23 -0.41
C GLU A 188 3.13 41.71 -0.53
N THR A 189 3.77 42.30 0.49
CA THR A 189 4.27 43.68 0.44
C THR A 189 5.67 43.83 -0.15
N ASP A 190 6.45 42.75 -0.22
CA ASP A 190 7.75 42.75 -0.87
C ASP A 190 7.58 42.78 -2.40
N THR A 191 8.08 43.87 -3.00
CA THR A 191 8.03 44.18 -4.43
C THR A 191 9.43 44.31 -5.05
N SER A 192 10.46 43.80 -4.36
CA SER A 192 11.80 43.66 -4.94
C SER A 192 11.76 42.80 -6.21
N ILE A 193 12.65 43.11 -7.15
CA ILE A 193 12.68 42.44 -8.45
C ILE A 193 12.97 40.95 -8.28
N GLU A 194 13.80 40.58 -7.31
CA GLU A 194 14.14 39.21 -6.96
C GLU A 194 12.90 38.47 -6.45
N THR A 195 12.19 39.00 -5.45
CA THR A 195 10.99 38.34 -4.90
C THR A 195 9.89 38.21 -5.95
N ILE A 196 9.69 39.24 -6.79
CA ILE A 196 8.74 39.16 -7.91
C ILE A 196 9.15 38.07 -8.90
N THR A 197 10.42 38.02 -9.29
CA THR A 197 10.91 37.04 -10.27
C THR A 197 10.83 35.62 -9.73
N ILE A 198 11.16 35.39 -8.44
CA ILE A 198 11.00 34.08 -7.79
C ILE A 198 9.53 33.64 -7.74
N ARG A 199 8.59 34.55 -7.40
CA ARG A 199 7.14 34.23 -7.48
C ARG A 199 6.72 33.88 -8.90
N GLN A 200 7.18 34.64 -9.89
CA GLN A 200 6.86 34.42 -11.29
C GLN A 200 7.39 33.08 -11.81
N ILE A 201 8.65 32.74 -11.54
CA ILE A 201 9.21 31.45 -11.97
C ILE A 201 8.53 30.28 -11.26
N ASN A 202 8.22 30.39 -9.96
CA ASN A 202 7.49 29.35 -9.24
C ASN A 202 6.11 29.07 -9.86
N GLU A 203 5.35 30.12 -10.20
CA GLU A 203 4.06 29.97 -10.88
C GLU A 203 4.20 29.54 -12.35
N LEU A 204 5.22 30.01 -13.06
CA LEU A 204 5.51 29.58 -14.43
C LEU A 204 5.71 28.07 -14.47
N ILE A 205 6.59 27.54 -13.60
CA ILE A 205 6.98 26.15 -13.70
C ILE A 205 5.90 25.20 -13.15
N LYS A 206 5.13 25.63 -12.14
CA LYS A 206 3.91 24.92 -11.69
C LYS A 206 2.92 24.63 -12.83
N ASN A 207 2.91 25.48 -13.85
CA ASN A 207 2.01 25.38 -14.99
C ASN A 207 2.70 24.92 -16.29
N ASP A 208 3.99 24.58 -16.24
CA ASP A 208 4.79 24.20 -17.42
C ASP A 208 4.72 22.69 -17.69
N ASN A 209 3.93 22.31 -18.70
CA ASN A 209 3.73 20.90 -19.08
C ASN A 209 4.95 20.24 -19.76
N ARG A 210 6.08 20.94 -19.92
CA ARG A 210 7.34 20.38 -20.45
C ARG A 210 8.13 19.60 -19.40
N VAL A 211 7.80 19.78 -18.12
CA VAL A 211 8.54 19.20 -16.98
C VAL A 211 7.59 18.58 -15.94
N ASP A 212 8.08 17.57 -15.24
CA ASP A 212 7.53 17.10 -13.98
C ASP A 212 8.27 17.79 -12.83
N ILE A 213 7.56 18.24 -11.80
CA ILE A 213 8.12 19.14 -10.79
C ILE A 213 8.10 18.53 -9.39
N SER A 214 9.12 18.82 -8.58
CA SER A 214 9.13 18.54 -7.15
C SER A 214 9.72 19.73 -6.40
N PHE A 215 8.90 20.40 -5.59
CA PHE A 215 9.31 21.53 -4.78
C PHE A 215 9.79 21.02 -3.42
N LEU A 216 11.10 21.02 -3.19
CA LEU A 216 11.70 20.47 -1.98
C LEU A 216 12.16 21.57 -1.03
N ARG A 217 11.98 21.28 0.27
CA ARG A 217 12.45 22.14 1.34
C ARG A 217 13.86 21.73 1.78
N LEU A 218 14.81 21.84 0.86
CA LEU A 218 16.25 21.74 1.12
C LEU A 218 16.85 23.16 1.00
N GLY A 219 17.81 23.51 1.85
CA GLY A 219 18.36 24.87 1.88
C GLY A 219 17.30 25.96 2.01
N ASP A 220 17.37 26.98 1.15
CA ASP A 220 16.38 28.07 1.04
C ASP A 220 15.27 27.75 0.02
N GLY A 221 14.93 26.47 -0.08
CA GLY A 221 13.96 25.91 -1.03
C GLY A 221 14.56 25.64 -2.40
N THR A 222 14.73 24.37 -2.73
CA THR A 222 15.18 23.92 -4.05
C THR A 222 14.02 23.32 -4.80
N THR A 223 13.73 23.83 -6.00
CA THR A 223 12.77 23.17 -6.88
C THR A 223 13.48 22.33 -7.92
N PHE A 224 13.12 21.05 -7.97
CA PHE A 224 13.62 20.06 -8.92
C PHE A 224 12.64 19.92 -10.07
N TYR A 225 13.18 19.92 -11.29
CA TYR A 225 12.41 19.79 -12.53
C TYR A 225 12.97 18.64 -13.34
N PHE A 226 12.19 17.58 -13.44
CA PHE A 226 12.48 16.45 -14.30
C PHE A 226 11.92 16.77 -15.68
N ALA A 227 12.76 16.84 -16.71
CA ALA A 227 12.28 16.91 -18.07
C ALA A 227 11.77 15.53 -18.54
N PHE A 228 10.95 14.82 -17.75
CA PHE A 228 10.49 13.47 -18.07
C PHE A 228 9.30 13.56 -19.05
N VAL A 229 9.52 13.16 -20.29
CA VAL A 229 8.39 12.87 -21.20
C VAL A 229 7.86 11.49 -20.85
N PHE A 230 6.89 11.39 -19.93
CA PHE A 230 5.97 10.24 -19.92
C PHE A 230 5.01 10.35 -21.13
N ARG A 231 5.53 10.26 -22.35
CA ARG A 231 4.83 9.42 -23.33
C ARG A 231 5.16 8.01 -22.89
N ILE A 232 4.16 7.32 -22.36
CA ILE A 232 4.18 5.86 -22.28
C ILE A 232 4.49 5.34 -23.69
N ILE A 233 5.76 5.09 -23.99
CA ILE A 233 6.19 4.19 -25.04
C ILE A 233 6.16 2.81 -24.40
N ILE A 234 4.94 2.30 -24.19
CA ILE A 234 4.68 0.89 -24.41
C ILE A 234 4.53 0.77 -25.93
N HIS A 235 5.65 0.82 -26.66
CA HIS A 235 5.66 0.30 -28.03
C HIS A 235 7.02 -0.05 -28.66
N GLU A 236 8.19 0.21 -28.05
CA GLU A 236 9.49 -0.13 -28.69
C GLU A 236 10.56 -0.75 -27.78
N CYS A 237 10.17 -1.71 -26.92
CA CYS A 237 11.11 -2.68 -26.31
C CYS A 237 10.93 -4.11 -26.85
N PHE A 238 10.44 -4.27 -28.09
CA PHE A 238 10.43 -5.54 -28.82
C PHE A 238 10.90 -5.37 -30.27
N SER A 239 12.12 -4.83 -30.48
CA SER A 239 12.75 -4.89 -31.80
C SER A 239 14.24 -4.57 -31.75
N SER A 240 15.06 -5.49 -31.23
CA SER A 240 16.49 -5.61 -31.58
C SER A 240 17.11 -6.94 -31.13
N ILE A 241 16.48 -8.08 -31.40
CA ILE A 241 17.21 -9.35 -31.67
C ILE A 241 16.40 -10.12 -32.74
N HIS A 242 16.62 -9.78 -34.02
CA HIS A 242 16.39 -10.70 -35.13
C HIS A 242 17.74 -11.30 -35.53
N ILE A 243 18.05 -12.46 -34.94
CA ILE A 243 18.86 -13.47 -35.62
C ILE A 243 17.92 -14.20 -36.57
N SER A 244 18.34 -14.35 -37.84
CA SER A 244 17.58 -15.10 -38.86
C SER A 244 17.26 -16.53 -38.40
N PRO A 245 16.02 -17.03 -38.56
CA PRO A 245 15.71 -18.42 -38.24
C PRO A 245 16.10 -19.33 -39.42
N THR A 246 17.09 -20.19 -39.21
CA THR A 246 17.20 -21.43 -40.00
C THR A 246 16.12 -22.41 -39.56
N ARG A 247 15.30 -22.78 -40.54
CA ARG A 247 14.29 -23.85 -40.59
C ARG A 247 14.64 -25.08 -39.70
N ASN A 248 13.89 -25.30 -38.62
CA ASN A 248 13.11 -26.53 -38.35
C ASN A 248 12.67 -26.63 -36.87
N GLN A 249 11.38 -26.96 -36.70
CA GLN A 249 10.74 -27.66 -35.57
C GLN A 249 10.72 -26.99 -34.16
N LEU A 250 9.57 -26.40 -33.77
CA LEU A 250 8.58 -26.99 -32.85
C LEU A 250 7.48 -25.97 -32.46
N GLN A 251 6.23 -26.45 -32.39
CA GLN A 251 4.96 -25.75 -32.10
C GLN A 251 4.99 -25.09 -30.70
N TYR A 252 4.35 -23.96 -30.40
CA TYR A 252 2.90 -23.64 -30.46
C TYR A 252 2.70 -22.10 -30.42
N SER A 253 1.76 -21.54 -31.19
CA SER A 253 1.26 -20.17 -30.99
C SER A 253 -0.22 -20.01 -31.38
N PHE A 254 -0.95 -19.39 -30.45
CA PHE A 254 -1.98 -18.37 -30.60
C PHE A 254 -2.94 -18.41 -31.80
N ILE A 255 -4.21 -18.69 -31.48
CA ILE A 255 -5.35 -18.47 -32.37
C ILE A 255 -5.68 -16.97 -32.41
N ARG A 256 -5.55 -16.39 -33.61
CA ARG A 256 -6.15 -15.11 -34.02
C ARG A 256 -7.67 -15.22 -34.06
N THR A 257 -8.37 -14.13 -33.70
CA THR A 257 -9.44 -13.60 -34.57
C THR A 257 -9.65 -12.09 -34.38
N HIS A 258 -9.45 -11.37 -35.50
CA HIS A 258 -10.22 -10.22 -35.99
C HIS A 258 -10.14 -8.87 -35.26
N SER A 259 -9.10 -8.11 -35.61
CA SER A 259 -9.19 -6.67 -35.87
C SER A 259 -10.11 -6.44 -37.06
N ASP A 260 -11.16 -5.63 -36.89
CA ASP A 260 -11.45 -4.46 -37.72
C ASP A 260 -12.66 -3.71 -37.13
N LYS A 261 -12.51 -2.39 -36.93
CA LYS A 261 -13.47 -1.37 -36.41
C LYS A 261 -13.35 -0.88 -34.95
N ILE A 262 -12.14 -0.66 -34.44
CA ILE A 262 -11.96 0.23 -33.27
C ILE A 262 -10.86 1.25 -33.58
N ASN A 263 -11.15 2.16 -34.53
CA ASN A 263 -10.31 3.33 -34.80
C ASN A 263 -11.10 4.64 -34.69
N GLU A 264 -12.11 4.66 -33.83
CA GLU A 264 -12.71 5.88 -33.30
C GLU A 264 -13.03 5.69 -31.82
N ARG A 265 -12.23 6.32 -30.94
CA ARG A 265 -12.44 6.67 -29.51
C ARG A 265 -11.21 6.45 -28.63
N PHE A 266 -10.05 6.97 -29.04
CA PHE A 266 -9.06 7.45 -28.06
C PHE A 266 -9.07 8.99 -28.09
N LYS A 267 -10.12 9.57 -27.52
CA LYS A 267 -10.14 11.00 -27.17
C LYS A 267 -9.30 11.19 -25.91
N ARG A 268 -8.40 12.18 -25.97
CA ARG A 268 -7.60 12.74 -24.87
C ARG A 268 -8.45 12.92 -23.60
N ARG A 269 -7.93 12.46 -22.45
CA ARG A 269 -8.52 12.65 -21.11
C ARG A 269 -8.63 14.16 -20.80
N THR A 270 -9.83 14.71 -20.92
CA THR A 270 -10.19 16.04 -20.38
C THR A 270 -10.88 15.87 -19.01
N THR A 271 -10.78 16.88 -18.14
CA THR A 271 -11.41 16.98 -16.81
C THR A 271 -12.96 16.89 -16.79
N LEU A 272 -13.60 16.71 -17.94
CA LEU A 272 -15.06 16.69 -18.16
C LEU A 272 -15.73 15.30 -18.05
N ASP A 273 -14.97 14.22 -17.78
CA ASP A 273 -15.46 12.83 -17.77
C ASP A 273 -15.31 12.10 -16.41
N ILE A 274 -15.31 12.85 -15.31
CA ILE A 274 -15.25 12.29 -13.94
C ILE A 274 -16.67 11.90 -13.51
N PHE A 275 -16.83 10.72 -12.88
CA PHE A 275 -18.13 10.31 -12.33
C PHE A 275 -18.53 11.24 -11.16
N GLN A 276 -19.62 11.98 -11.32
CA GLN A 276 -20.01 13.03 -10.39
C GLN A 276 -20.94 12.49 -9.30
N ILE A 277 -20.39 12.31 -8.10
CA ILE A 277 -21.14 11.94 -6.89
C ILE A 277 -21.45 13.20 -6.08
N HIS A 278 -22.73 13.53 -5.91
CA HIS A 278 -23.16 14.61 -5.01
C HIS A 278 -23.42 14.05 -3.61
N ILE A 279 -22.73 14.59 -2.60
CA ILE A 279 -22.94 14.21 -1.21
C ILE A 279 -23.95 15.16 -0.57
N HIS A 280 -25.04 14.62 -0.02
CA HIS A 280 -26.00 15.36 0.77
C HIS A 280 -25.92 14.92 2.24
N TYR A 281 -25.53 15.83 3.15
CA TYR A 281 -25.46 15.53 4.58
C TYR A 281 -26.76 15.84 5.28
N ASP A 282 -27.33 14.83 5.94
CA ASP A 282 -28.49 15.00 6.81
C ASP A 282 -28.19 15.92 8.00
N THR A 283 -29.25 16.50 8.58
CA THR A 283 -29.17 17.32 9.79
C THR A 283 -28.57 16.58 10.98
N SER A 284 -28.65 15.24 11.05
CA SER A 284 -28.03 14.43 12.09
C SER A 284 -26.51 14.64 12.15
N VAL A 285 -25.84 14.78 11.00
CA VAL A 285 -24.39 15.02 10.95
C VAL A 285 -24.07 16.38 11.56
N LYS A 286 -24.88 17.41 11.26
CA LYS A 286 -24.71 18.77 11.81
C LYS A 286 -24.88 18.84 13.34
N LYS A 287 -25.53 17.85 13.95
CA LYS A 287 -25.74 17.75 15.41
C LYS A 287 -24.55 17.13 16.16
N LEU A 288 -23.57 16.55 15.45
CA LEU A 288 -22.37 15.95 16.05
C LEU A 288 -21.35 17.01 16.52
N LEU A 289 -20.30 16.60 17.24
CA LEU A 289 -19.19 17.50 17.57
C LEU A 289 -18.41 17.89 16.31
N LYS A 290 -17.75 19.06 16.33
CA LYS A 290 -17.01 19.59 15.17
C LYS A 290 -15.98 18.61 14.61
N ASP A 291 -15.24 17.91 15.47
CA ASP A 291 -14.23 16.95 15.03
C ASP A 291 -14.83 15.72 14.37
N GLU A 292 -15.98 15.22 14.85
CA GLU A 292 -16.69 14.10 14.22
C GLU A 292 -17.32 14.49 12.89
N GLN A 293 -17.86 15.72 12.82
CA GLN A 293 -18.37 16.28 11.57
C GLN A 293 -17.27 16.35 10.52
N ARG A 294 -16.09 16.87 10.90
CA ARG A 294 -14.92 16.92 10.03
C ARG A 294 -14.51 15.52 9.60
N LEU A 295 -14.40 14.58 10.55
CA LEU A 295 -14.01 13.20 10.29
C LEU A 295 -14.93 12.51 9.26
N ILE A 296 -16.25 12.58 9.45
CA ILE A 296 -17.22 11.99 8.51
C ILE A 296 -17.12 12.66 7.13
N LYS A 297 -17.01 13.99 7.09
CA LYS A 297 -16.96 14.74 5.83
C LYS A 297 -15.72 14.39 5.03
N GLU A 298 -14.54 14.48 5.64
CA GLU A 298 -13.26 14.15 5.01
C GLU A 298 -13.22 12.68 4.55
N ALA A 299 -13.74 11.75 5.38
CA ALA A 299 -13.76 10.35 5.00
C ALA A 299 -14.73 10.05 3.84
N ALA A 300 -15.91 10.70 3.82
CA ALA A 300 -16.86 10.58 2.72
C ALA A 300 -16.32 11.20 1.41
N GLU A 301 -15.66 12.34 1.48
CA GLU A 301 -14.99 12.98 0.35
C GLU A 301 -13.85 12.10 -0.20
N ALA A 302 -13.01 11.54 0.67
CA ALA A 302 -11.94 10.63 0.25
C ALA A 302 -12.49 9.36 -0.42
N ALA A 303 -13.56 8.77 0.13
CA ALA A 303 -14.20 7.58 -0.44
C ALA A 303 -14.88 7.87 -1.79
N THR A 304 -15.63 8.96 -1.90
CA THR A 304 -16.29 9.35 -3.16
C THR A 304 -15.30 9.77 -4.24
N ASN A 305 -14.20 10.43 -3.88
CA ASN A 305 -13.12 10.76 -4.83
C ASN A 305 -12.47 9.51 -5.43
N TYR A 306 -12.28 8.46 -4.62
CA TYR A 306 -11.83 7.16 -5.14
C TYR A 306 -12.81 6.64 -6.21
N TRP A 307 -14.10 6.52 -5.90
CA TRP A 307 -15.09 6.01 -6.85
C TRP A 307 -15.25 6.89 -8.09
N SER A 308 -15.18 8.21 -7.93
CA SER A 308 -15.26 9.18 -9.04
C SER A 308 -14.14 9.01 -10.08
N LYS A 309 -12.99 8.48 -9.66
CA LYS A 309 -11.83 8.15 -10.52
C LYS A 309 -11.88 6.72 -11.05
N THR A 310 -12.40 5.79 -10.25
CA THR A 310 -12.41 4.35 -10.56
C THR A 310 -13.46 3.96 -11.59
N ILE A 311 -14.65 4.58 -11.56
CA ILE A 311 -15.77 4.20 -12.43
C ILE A 311 -16.31 5.38 -13.22
N ARG A 312 -16.99 5.09 -14.33
CA ARG A 312 -17.75 6.03 -15.15
C ARG A 312 -19.06 5.39 -15.57
N PRO A 313 -20.18 6.12 -15.64
CA PRO A 313 -21.42 5.54 -16.14
C PRO A 313 -21.32 5.34 -17.64
N LYS A 314 -21.77 4.19 -18.15
CA LYS A 314 -21.79 3.92 -19.61
C LYS A 314 -22.67 4.92 -20.38
N TYR A 315 -23.70 5.45 -19.70
CA TYR A 315 -24.63 6.44 -20.24
C TYR A 315 -24.70 7.63 -19.28
N LYS A 316 -24.38 8.82 -19.78
CA LYS A 316 -24.51 10.06 -18.99
C LYS A 316 -25.98 10.44 -18.87
N LEU A 317 -26.37 10.87 -17.67
CA LEU A 317 -27.66 11.50 -17.45
C LEU A 317 -27.67 12.89 -18.11
N ASN A 318 -28.59 13.10 -19.06
CA ASN A 318 -28.73 14.38 -19.75
C ASN A 318 -29.41 15.47 -18.89
N ASN A 319 -29.98 15.08 -17.74
CA ASN A 319 -30.80 15.94 -16.88
C ASN A 319 -30.39 15.82 -15.43
N ARG A 320 -30.67 16.87 -14.64
CA ARG A 320 -30.56 16.83 -13.16
C ARG A 320 -31.40 15.70 -12.58
N ILE A 321 -30.81 14.91 -11.68
CA ILE A 321 -31.47 13.83 -10.94
C ILE A 321 -32.62 14.43 -10.13
N ARG A 322 -33.81 13.85 -10.31
CA ARG A 322 -35.00 14.09 -9.49
C ARG A 322 -35.57 12.75 -9.08
N LEU A 323 -35.60 12.49 -7.79
CA LEU A 323 -36.06 11.22 -7.26
C LEU A 323 -37.59 11.17 -7.29
N THR A 324 -38.14 10.07 -7.80
CA THR A 324 -39.59 9.81 -7.76
C THR A 324 -40.03 9.63 -6.31
N ARG A 325 -41.19 10.18 -5.96
CA ARG A 325 -41.78 10.01 -4.63
C ARG A 325 -42.21 8.58 -4.39
N GLN A 326 -42.06 8.10 -3.17
CA GLN A 326 -42.50 6.76 -2.79
C GLN A 326 -44.03 6.65 -2.77
N CYS A 327 -44.53 5.45 -3.07
CA CYS A 327 -45.96 5.14 -3.07
C CYS A 327 -46.34 4.31 -1.82
N PRO A 328 -47.54 4.48 -1.24
CA PRO A 328 -48.02 3.64 -0.13
C PRO A 328 -48.14 2.16 -0.49
N SER A 329 -48.53 1.88 -1.75
CA SER A 329 -48.53 0.53 -2.32
C SER A 329 -47.31 0.38 -3.24
N ARG A 330 -46.69 -0.81 -3.29
CA ARG A 330 -45.63 -1.10 -4.28
C ARG A 330 -46.16 -1.28 -5.71
N LYS A 331 -47.47 -1.10 -5.94
CA LYS A 331 -48.08 -1.21 -7.26
C LYS A 331 -47.80 0.08 -8.03
N MET A 332 -46.81 0.01 -8.90
CA MET A 332 -46.40 1.09 -9.79
C MET A 332 -46.82 0.76 -11.22
N PHE A 333 -47.26 1.79 -11.95
CA PHE A 333 -47.59 1.67 -13.37
C PHE A 333 -46.66 2.55 -14.20
N ILE A 334 -46.39 2.11 -15.42
CA ILE A 334 -45.82 2.95 -16.47
C ILE A 334 -46.95 3.34 -17.43
N VAL A 335 -46.94 4.58 -17.87
CA VAL A 335 -47.93 5.13 -18.81
C VAL A 335 -47.36 5.07 -20.22
N GLU A 336 -48.18 4.69 -21.21
CA GLU A 336 -47.78 4.74 -22.62
C GLU A 336 -47.28 6.15 -22.97
N ASN A 337 -46.07 6.22 -23.53
CA ASN A 337 -45.33 7.45 -23.88
C ASN A 337 -44.64 8.21 -22.72
N ASP A 338 -44.68 7.74 -21.47
CA ASP A 338 -43.84 8.25 -20.37
C ASP A 338 -43.20 7.09 -19.61
N TYR A 339 -42.28 6.40 -20.29
CA TYR A 339 -41.57 5.23 -19.74
C TYR A 339 -40.54 5.57 -18.67
N SER A 340 -40.29 6.85 -18.44
CA SER A 340 -39.23 7.33 -17.57
C SER A 340 -39.67 7.54 -16.11
N ILE A 341 -40.98 7.49 -15.84
CA ILE A 341 -41.57 7.84 -14.54
C ILE A 341 -42.54 6.75 -14.07
N HIS A 342 -42.37 6.33 -12.81
CA HIS A 342 -43.32 5.44 -12.14
C HIS A 342 -44.48 6.23 -11.51
N TYR A 343 -45.70 5.76 -11.77
CA TYR A 343 -46.92 6.34 -11.22
C TYR A 343 -47.45 5.51 -10.05
N CYS A 344 -47.78 6.18 -8.95
CA CYS A 344 -48.48 5.56 -7.83
C CYS A 344 -49.95 5.28 -8.18
N SER A 345 -50.51 4.18 -7.68
CA SER A 345 -51.90 3.79 -7.96
C SER A 345 -52.96 4.73 -7.37
N GLU A 346 -52.65 5.39 -6.25
CA GLU A 346 -53.62 6.19 -5.47
C GLU A 346 -53.09 7.56 -5.05
N LYS A 347 -51.94 7.60 -4.35
CA LYS A 347 -51.26 8.82 -3.92
C LYS A 347 -49.78 8.56 -3.73
N CYS A 348 -48.97 9.61 -3.67
CA CYS A 348 -47.61 9.51 -3.14
C CYS A 348 -47.63 9.60 -1.62
N LEU A 349 -46.57 9.14 -0.97
CA LEU A 349 -46.30 9.43 0.43
C LEU A 349 -45.91 10.90 0.59
N ASP A 350 -46.31 11.47 1.73
CA ASP A 350 -45.98 12.86 2.09
C ASP A 350 -44.47 13.03 2.27
N GLU A 351 -43.81 12.01 2.84
CA GLU A 351 -42.36 11.94 2.97
C GLU A 351 -41.80 10.82 2.09
N THR A 352 -40.72 11.11 1.37
CA THR A 352 -39.94 10.12 0.63
C THR A 352 -38.62 9.89 1.34
N HIS A 353 -38.30 8.62 1.62
CA HIS A 353 -37.13 8.24 2.41
C HIS A 353 -36.08 7.53 1.55
N CYS A 354 -34.81 7.81 1.82
CA CYS A 354 -33.65 7.11 1.29
C CYS A 354 -32.86 6.53 2.47
N GLY A 355 -33.13 5.27 2.79
CA GLY A 355 -32.75 4.70 4.09
C GLY A 355 -33.53 5.37 5.21
N ASP A 356 -32.84 5.84 6.23
CA ASP A 356 -33.44 6.56 7.37
C ASP A 356 -33.50 8.09 7.15
N ILE A 357 -33.17 8.56 5.94
CA ILE A 357 -33.07 9.99 5.60
C ILE A 357 -34.28 10.44 4.81
N ILE A 358 -34.94 11.52 5.25
CA ILE A 358 -35.98 12.19 4.49
C ILE A 358 -35.32 12.93 3.32
N VAL A 359 -35.72 12.58 2.09
CA VAL A 359 -35.22 13.22 0.88
C VAL A 359 -35.74 14.66 0.80
N PRO A 360 -34.87 15.67 0.61
CA PRO A 360 -35.31 17.06 0.50
C PRO A 360 -36.26 17.28 -0.68
N GLU A 361 -37.28 18.13 -0.47
CA GLU A 361 -38.32 18.45 -1.45
C GLU A 361 -37.73 18.97 -2.78
N GLU A 362 -36.63 19.70 -2.71
CA GLU A 362 -35.90 20.16 -3.89
C GLU A 362 -35.30 19.05 -4.77
N HIS A 363 -34.99 17.88 -4.21
CA HIS A 363 -34.43 16.73 -4.91
C HIS A 363 -35.54 15.85 -5.50
N LEU A 364 -36.80 16.08 -5.11
CA LEU A 364 -37.94 15.27 -5.50
C LEU A 364 -38.57 15.74 -6.80
N GLN A 365 -39.12 14.78 -7.53
CA GLN A 365 -40.06 15.01 -8.60
C GLN A 365 -41.45 15.36 -8.03
N GLN A 366 -42.29 16.03 -8.82
CA GLN A 366 -43.72 16.17 -8.50
C GLN A 366 -44.37 14.78 -8.35
N CYS A 367 -45.43 14.68 -7.56
CA CYS A 367 -46.14 13.42 -7.36
C CYS A 367 -46.85 12.99 -8.65
N HIS A 368 -46.67 11.74 -9.07
CA HIS A 368 -47.29 11.16 -10.25
C HIS A 368 -48.25 10.06 -9.81
N VAL A 369 -49.55 10.25 -10.05
CA VAL A 369 -50.60 9.29 -9.66
C VAL A 369 -51.33 8.85 -10.91
N CYS A 370 -51.66 7.56 -11.02
CA CYS A 370 -52.51 7.07 -12.08
C CYS A 370 -53.52 6.06 -11.55
N ASN A 371 -54.79 6.27 -11.85
CA ASN A 371 -55.84 5.35 -11.43
C ASN A 371 -55.90 4.08 -12.33
N ASN A 372 -56.68 3.08 -11.92
CA ASN A 372 -56.86 1.82 -12.68
C ASN A 372 -57.43 2.01 -14.10
N ALA A 373 -58.01 3.19 -14.40
CA ALA A 373 -58.48 3.55 -15.74
C ALA A 373 -57.42 4.29 -16.58
N LYS A 374 -56.15 4.27 -16.16
CA LYS A 374 -55.01 5.00 -16.77
C LYS A 374 -55.20 6.52 -16.87
N LYS A 375 -56.04 7.12 -16.03
CA LYS A 375 -56.14 8.58 -15.91
C LYS A 375 -55.09 9.03 -14.92
N CYS A 376 -54.05 9.70 -15.43
CA CYS A 376 -52.90 10.08 -14.62
C CYS A 376 -52.86 11.59 -14.36
N GLU A 377 -52.43 11.96 -13.17
CA GLU A 377 -52.33 13.34 -12.70
C GLU A 377 -50.96 13.62 -12.07
N ARG A 378 -50.55 14.88 -12.13
CA ARG A 378 -49.30 15.41 -11.59
C ARG A 378 -49.65 16.39 -10.48
N ILE A 379 -49.24 16.09 -9.25
CA ILE A 379 -49.64 16.82 -8.04
C ILE A 379 -48.41 17.44 -7.38
N GLY A 380 -48.54 18.70 -6.95
CA GLY A 380 -47.50 19.43 -6.22
C GLY A 380 -46.46 20.11 -7.11
N THR A 381 -45.42 20.62 -6.47
CA THR A 381 -44.33 21.35 -7.13
C THR A 381 -43.19 20.40 -7.50
N LYS A 382 -42.53 20.68 -8.62
CA LYS A 382 -41.35 19.96 -9.10
C LYS A 382 -40.09 20.59 -8.50
N GLY A 383 -39.27 19.79 -7.81
CA GLY A 383 -37.98 20.22 -7.27
C GLY A 383 -36.96 20.63 -8.35
N TYR A 384 -35.94 21.41 -7.96
CA TYR A 384 -34.91 21.87 -8.88
C TYR A 384 -33.94 20.75 -9.32
N GLY A 385 -33.84 19.66 -8.55
CA GLY A 385 -33.02 18.48 -8.85
C GLY A 385 -31.52 18.69 -8.70
N VAL A 386 -30.77 17.60 -8.60
CA VAL A 386 -29.32 17.63 -8.37
C VAL A 386 -28.55 17.44 -9.67
N ASN A 387 -27.56 18.29 -9.94
CA ASN A 387 -26.68 18.14 -11.11
C ASN A 387 -25.51 17.19 -10.77
N ALA A 388 -25.75 15.89 -10.89
CA ALA A 388 -24.80 14.83 -10.61
C ALA A 388 -25.20 13.55 -11.35
N GLU A 389 -24.34 12.53 -11.34
CA GLU A 389 -24.64 11.20 -11.90
C GLU A 389 -25.08 10.20 -10.82
N PHE A 390 -24.81 10.51 -9.55
CA PHE A 390 -25.26 9.78 -8.37
C PHE A 390 -25.43 10.73 -7.17
N ILE A 391 -26.45 10.50 -6.33
CA ILE A 391 -26.64 11.23 -5.06
C ILE A 391 -26.38 10.29 -3.88
N LEU A 392 -25.43 10.64 -3.04
CA LEU A 392 -25.11 9.93 -1.80
C LEU A 392 -25.63 10.72 -0.59
N TYR A 393 -26.66 10.20 0.06
CA TYR A 393 -27.19 10.77 1.29
C TYR A 393 -26.41 10.22 2.50
N VAL A 394 -25.83 11.08 3.32
CA VAL A 394 -25.00 10.69 4.45
C VAL A 394 -25.64 11.15 5.76
N SER A 395 -25.95 10.21 6.64
CA SER A 395 -26.48 10.45 7.98
C SER A 395 -25.57 9.90 9.06
N ALA A 396 -25.91 10.26 10.30
CA ALA A 396 -25.28 9.78 11.51
C ALA A 396 -26.34 9.58 12.59
N LEU A 397 -27.17 8.56 12.39
CA LEU A 397 -28.30 8.19 13.25
C LEU A 397 -27.96 6.90 13.99
N GLU A 398 -28.30 6.87 15.27
CA GLU A 398 -28.18 5.66 16.08
C GLU A 398 -29.46 4.82 15.89
N THR A 399 -29.41 3.83 15.01
CA THR A 399 -30.54 2.95 14.69
C THR A 399 -30.30 1.51 15.17
N ASN A 400 -31.32 0.66 15.11
CA ASN A 400 -31.17 -0.77 15.46
C ASN A 400 -30.10 -1.47 14.59
N ARG A 401 -29.80 -0.92 13.41
CA ARG A 401 -28.73 -1.43 12.53
C ARG A 401 -27.32 -1.16 13.09
N CYS A 402 -27.18 -0.23 14.04
CA CYS A 402 -25.93 0.06 14.76
C CYS A 402 -25.72 -0.80 16.01
N GLU A 403 -26.72 -1.60 16.42
CA GLU A 403 -26.63 -2.47 17.60
C GLU A 403 -25.52 -3.52 17.52
N PRO A 404 -25.28 -4.21 16.38
CA PRO A 404 -24.18 -5.16 16.30
C PRO A 404 -22.84 -4.48 16.61
N VAL A 405 -22.00 -5.14 17.40
CA VAL A 405 -20.80 -4.55 18.03
C VAL A 405 -19.79 -4.03 17.00
N ASP A 406 -19.75 -4.62 15.80
CA ASP A 406 -18.76 -4.31 14.77
C ASP A 406 -19.31 -3.44 13.62
N THR A 407 -20.59 -3.06 13.64
CA THR A 407 -21.18 -2.22 12.60
C THR A 407 -20.78 -0.75 12.78
N LEU A 408 -19.98 -0.24 11.87
CA LEU A 408 -19.53 1.16 11.83
C LEU A 408 -20.43 2.06 11.00
N ALA A 409 -20.93 1.53 9.89
CA ALA A 409 -21.86 2.20 9.01
C ALA A 409 -22.77 1.16 8.35
N THR A 410 -23.85 1.62 7.72
CA THR A 410 -24.72 0.80 6.90
C THR A 410 -25.19 1.57 5.68
N ALA A 411 -25.43 0.88 4.57
CA ALA A 411 -25.86 1.53 3.35
C ALA A 411 -26.92 0.76 2.58
N SER A 412 -27.60 1.47 1.70
CA SER A 412 -28.52 0.89 0.73
C SER A 412 -28.71 1.81 -0.47
N PHE A 413 -28.96 1.22 -1.64
CA PHE A 413 -29.46 1.99 -2.78
C PHE A 413 -30.90 2.43 -2.51
N CYS A 414 -31.30 3.55 -3.11
CA CYS A 414 -32.61 4.16 -2.88
C CYS A 414 -33.48 4.20 -4.13
N GLN A 415 -32.88 4.43 -5.30
CA GLN A 415 -33.64 4.48 -6.55
C GLN A 415 -32.74 4.13 -7.74
N LEU A 416 -33.34 3.46 -8.71
CA LEU A 416 -32.74 3.15 -10.00
C LEU A 416 -33.21 4.16 -11.05
N GLU A 417 -32.37 4.38 -12.05
CA GLU A 417 -32.74 5.04 -13.31
C GLU A 417 -33.73 4.17 -14.09
N SER A 418 -34.72 4.80 -14.72
CA SER A 418 -35.83 4.09 -15.38
C SER A 418 -35.46 3.41 -16.72
N GLU A 419 -34.39 3.84 -17.39
CA GLU A 419 -33.98 3.26 -18.67
C GLU A 419 -32.94 2.15 -18.53
N GLN A 420 -31.90 2.41 -17.73
CA GLN A 420 -30.72 1.54 -17.62
C GLN A 420 -30.69 0.70 -16.34
N ASP A 421 -31.70 0.84 -15.46
CA ASP A 421 -31.78 0.22 -14.14
C ASP A 421 -30.59 0.51 -13.21
N ARG A 422 -29.79 1.52 -13.54
CA ARG A 422 -28.59 1.88 -12.77
C ARG A 422 -28.98 2.63 -11.50
N PRO A 423 -28.38 2.34 -10.33
CA PRO A 423 -28.53 3.16 -9.14
C PRO A 423 -28.16 4.63 -9.37
N ILE A 424 -29.05 5.54 -8.99
CA ILE A 424 -28.85 7.00 -9.09
C ILE A 424 -28.86 7.69 -7.73
N ALA A 425 -29.29 7.00 -6.69
CA ALA A 425 -29.20 7.48 -5.32
C ALA A 425 -29.01 6.34 -4.33
N GLY A 426 -28.28 6.60 -3.26
CA GLY A 426 -28.10 5.71 -2.13
C GLY A 426 -27.88 6.47 -0.83
N ASN A 427 -27.98 5.77 0.29
CA ASN A 427 -27.70 6.32 1.61
C ASN A 427 -26.58 5.56 2.31
N ILE A 428 -25.86 6.28 3.18
CA ILE A 428 -24.94 5.74 4.16
C ILE A 428 -25.27 6.35 5.51
N ASN A 429 -25.50 5.51 6.50
CA ASN A 429 -25.66 5.91 7.88
C ASN A 429 -24.42 5.51 8.69
N VAL A 430 -23.67 6.48 9.22
CA VAL A 430 -22.51 6.25 10.09
C VAL A 430 -22.97 6.18 11.55
N CYS A 431 -22.67 5.09 12.26
CA CYS A 431 -23.13 4.89 13.63
C CYS A 431 -22.38 5.82 14.61
N PRO A 432 -23.02 6.87 15.18
CA PRO A 432 -22.31 7.93 15.89
C PRO A 432 -21.63 7.46 17.17
N LYS A 433 -22.19 6.48 17.91
CA LYS A 433 -21.54 5.94 19.11
C LYS A 433 -20.20 5.24 18.81
N ARG A 434 -19.99 4.77 17.58
CA ARG A 434 -18.76 4.09 17.16
C ARG A 434 -17.61 5.05 16.89
N LEU A 435 -17.90 6.33 16.64
CA LEU A 435 -16.88 7.36 16.43
C LEU A 435 -16.13 7.70 17.73
N ARG A 436 -16.73 7.42 18.90
CA ARG A 436 -16.18 7.73 20.24
C ARG A 436 -16.02 6.52 21.16
N GLY A 437 -16.05 5.29 20.66
CA GLY A 437 -16.15 4.08 21.48
C GLY A 437 -15.11 3.99 22.62
N ASP A 438 -15.49 3.36 23.74
CA ASP A 438 -14.82 3.31 25.06
C ASP A 438 -13.32 2.92 25.10
N ARG A 439 -12.67 2.59 23.97
CA ARG A 439 -11.28 2.04 23.95
C ARG A 439 -10.39 2.44 22.77
N ASN A 440 -10.64 3.56 22.09
CA ASN A 440 -9.75 4.34 21.21
C ASN A 440 -10.57 4.99 20.08
N TRP A 441 -10.12 6.15 19.62
CA TRP A 441 -10.66 6.85 18.45
C TRP A 441 -10.60 5.93 17.21
N ILE A 442 -11.64 5.94 16.36
CA ILE A 442 -11.60 5.24 15.08
C ILE A 442 -10.55 5.91 14.19
N ASP A 443 -9.62 5.14 13.64
CA ASP A 443 -8.64 5.66 12.68
C ASP A 443 -9.34 6.08 11.38
N PHE A 444 -8.89 7.21 10.81
CA PHE A 444 -9.43 7.81 9.59
C PHE A 444 -9.47 6.79 8.44
N ASP A 445 -8.41 6.01 8.27
CA ASP A 445 -8.31 5.01 7.20
C ASP A 445 -9.36 3.90 7.32
N ARG A 446 -9.68 3.47 8.55
CA ARG A 446 -10.72 2.48 8.80
C ARG A 446 -12.09 3.03 8.41
N LEU A 447 -12.38 4.29 8.74
CA LEU A 447 -13.64 4.94 8.35
C LEU A 447 -13.73 5.12 6.83
N VAL A 448 -12.65 5.58 6.18
CA VAL A 448 -12.58 5.70 4.70
C VAL A 448 -12.83 4.35 4.04
N SER A 449 -12.19 3.28 4.51
CA SER A 449 -12.38 1.93 3.98
C SER A 449 -13.83 1.46 4.15
N THR A 450 -14.42 1.72 5.32
CA THR A 450 -15.83 1.39 5.59
C THR A 450 -16.76 2.15 4.66
N ILE A 451 -16.56 3.46 4.48
CA ILE A 451 -17.42 4.24 3.56
C ILE A 451 -17.26 3.77 2.11
N LYS A 452 -16.04 3.38 1.67
CA LYS A 452 -15.85 2.79 0.34
C LYS A 452 -16.65 1.50 0.15
N HIS A 453 -16.64 0.63 1.16
CA HIS A 453 -17.46 -0.59 1.20
C HIS A 453 -18.96 -0.27 1.12
N GLU A 454 -19.43 0.64 1.96
CA GLU A 454 -20.83 1.05 1.99
C GLU A 454 -21.30 1.66 0.65
N ILE A 455 -20.44 2.44 -0.02
CA ILE A 455 -20.76 2.97 -1.36
C ILE A 455 -20.97 1.83 -2.37
N LEU A 456 -20.24 0.72 -2.30
CA LEU A 456 -20.44 -0.42 -3.19
C LEU A 456 -21.82 -1.07 -3.06
N HIS A 457 -22.37 -1.15 -1.83
CA HIS A 457 -23.76 -1.58 -1.63
C HIS A 457 -24.77 -0.64 -2.28
N THR A 458 -24.45 0.65 -2.40
CA THR A 458 -25.30 1.62 -3.08
C THR A 458 -25.17 1.59 -4.61
N LEU A 459 -24.02 1.12 -5.14
CA LEU A 459 -23.70 1.20 -6.56
C LEU A 459 -23.93 -0.11 -7.32
N VAL A 460 -23.66 -1.27 -6.72
CA VAL A 460 -23.71 -2.56 -7.42
C VAL A 460 -23.99 -3.77 -6.55
N PHE A 461 -23.42 -3.82 -5.34
CA PHE A 461 -23.34 -5.05 -4.58
C PHE A 461 -24.46 -5.11 -3.54
N SER A 462 -25.68 -5.31 -4.02
CA SER A 462 -26.84 -5.53 -3.16
C SER A 462 -27.70 -6.62 -3.76
N SER A 463 -28.27 -7.48 -2.92
CA SER A 463 -29.17 -8.55 -3.36
C SER A 463 -30.37 -8.02 -4.15
N GLY A 464 -30.81 -6.79 -3.86
CA GLY A 464 -31.87 -6.10 -4.61
C GLY A 464 -31.46 -5.57 -5.99
N LEU A 465 -30.16 -5.56 -6.33
CA LEU A 465 -29.63 -5.02 -7.58
C LEU A 465 -29.33 -6.10 -8.64
N PHE A 466 -29.01 -7.34 -8.23
CA PHE A 466 -28.57 -8.38 -9.17
C PHE A 466 -29.59 -8.71 -10.26
N ALA A 467 -30.88 -8.69 -9.93
CA ALA A 467 -31.92 -8.92 -10.94
C ALA A 467 -31.98 -7.83 -12.01
N PHE A 468 -31.38 -6.66 -11.76
CA PHE A 468 -31.37 -5.52 -12.65
C PHE A 468 -30.15 -5.43 -13.56
N PHE A 469 -29.17 -6.33 -13.42
CA PHE A 469 -27.97 -6.32 -14.26
C PHE A 469 -28.29 -6.49 -15.74
N ARG A 470 -27.44 -5.89 -16.56
CA ARG A 470 -27.55 -5.86 -18.02
C ARG A 470 -26.27 -6.37 -18.66
N ASP A 471 -26.40 -6.94 -19.85
CA ASP A 471 -25.26 -7.40 -20.63
C ASP A 471 -24.48 -6.24 -21.26
N ILE A 472 -23.44 -6.57 -22.02
CA ILE A 472 -22.58 -5.57 -22.67
C ILE A 472 -23.31 -4.70 -23.71
N ASN A 473 -24.44 -5.17 -24.24
CA ASN A 473 -25.26 -4.44 -25.19
C ASN A 473 -26.35 -3.59 -24.49
N GLY A 474 -26.43 -3.66 -23.16
CA GLY A 474 -27.45 -2.99 -22.36
C GLY A 474 -28.75 -3.79 -22.22
N GLU A 475 -28.81 -5.05 -22.66
CA GLU A 475 -30.00 -5.87 -22.55
C GLU A 475 -30.12 -6.50 -21.14
N PRO A 476 -31.30 -6.51 -20.50
CA PRO A 476 -31.48 -7.14 -19.19
C PRO A 476 -31.11 -8.63 -19.20
N PHE A 477 -30.30 -9.07 -18.21
CA PHE A 477 -30.08 -10.51 -18.02
C PHE A 477 -31.35 -11.23 -17.55
N THR A 478 -32.15 -10.56 -16.74
CA THR A 478 -33.38 -11.10 -16.14
C THR A 478 -34.61 -10.62 -16.90
N GLU A 479 -35.52 -11.55 -17.24
CA GLU A 479 -36.77 -11.26 -17.95
C GLU A 479 -37.59 -10.16 -17.25
N ARG A 480 -38.06 -9.17 -18.02
CA ARG A 480 -38.87 -8.05 -17.53
C ARG A 480 -40.37 -8.31 -17.73
N ASP A 481 -41.18 -7.88 -16.78
CA ASP A 481 -42.63 -7.81 -16.93
C ASP A 481 -42.99 -6.70 -17.95
N PRO A 482 -43.78 -6.97 -19.01
CA PRO A 482 -44.13 -5.97 -20.02
C PRO A 482 -44.88 -4.73 -19.50
N ALA A 483 -45.64 -4.87 -18.40
CA ALA A 483 -46.45 -3.79 -17.83
C ALA A 483 -45.64 -2.87 -16.91
N THR A 484 -44.68 -3.41 -16.15
CA THR A 484 -43.89 -2.63 -15.18
C THR A 484 -42.45 -2.37 -15.63
N ARG A 485 -41.94 -3.14 -16.59
CA ARG A 485 -40.52 -3.23 -16.99
C ARG A 485 -39.55 -3.67 -15.91
N TRP A 486 -40.05 -4.08 -14.75
CA TRP A 486 -39.24 -4.62 -13.65
C TRP A 486 -39.06 -6.13 -13.82
N PRO A 487 -38.10 -6.77 -13.12
CA PRO A 487 -37.95 -8.22 -13.16
C PRO A 487 -39.26 -8.93 -12.81
N LYS A 488 -39.57 -10.01 -13.54
CA LYS A 488 -40.89 -10.67 -13.49
C LYS A 488 -41.19 -11.37 -12.16
N VAL A 489 -40.16 -11.88 -11.47
CA VAL A 489 -40.30 -12.69 -10.26
C VAL A 489 -39.84 -11.89 -9.05
N TYR A 490 -40.75 -11.67 -8.11
CA TYR A 490 -40.47 -11.01 -6.82
C TYR A 490 -40.57 -12.03 -5.69
N ASP A 491 -39.52 -12.14 -4.88
CA ASP A 491 -39.51 -12.97 -3.68
C ASP A 491 -40.06 -12.16 -2.50
N GLU A 492 -41.27 -12.48 -2.06
CA GLU A 492 -41.91 -11.79 -0.92
C GLU A 492 -41.22 -12.08 0.42
N LYS A 493 -40.51 -13.20 0.56
CA LYS A 493 -39.83 -13.54 1.82
C LYS A 493 -38.53 -12.74 1.95
N LEU A 494 -37.75 -12.65 0.88
CA LEU A 494 -36.49 -11.93 0.84
C LEU A 494 -36.65 -10.45 0.47
N GLN A 495 -37.85 -10.05 0.02
CA GLN A 495 -38.19 -8.69 -0.38
C GLN A 495 -37.34 -8.16 -1.55
N VAL A 496 -36.87 -9.05 -2.43
CA VAL A 496 -36.02 -8.74 -3.59
C VAL A 496 -36.54 -9.41 -4.86
N TYR A 497 -36.14 -8.92 -6.02
CA TYR A 497 -36.41 -9.59 -7.28
C TYR A 497 -35.43 -10.74 -7.50
N THR A 498 -35.92 -11.85 -8.05
CA THR A 498 -35.10 -13.03 -8.32
C THR A 498 -34.28 -12.82 -9.60
N PRO A 499 -32.94 -12.85 -9.53
CA PRO A 499 -32.10 -12.75 -10.72
C PRO A 499 -32.17 -14.01 -11.58
N SER A 500 -31.86 -13.87 -12.87
CA SER A 500 -31.69 -15.02 -13.76
C SER A 500 -30.47 -15.89 -13.41
N ASP A 501 -30.47 -17.11 -13.95
CA ASP A 501 -29.35 -18.06 -13.89
C ASP A 501 -28.08 -17.58 -14.62
N LYS A 502 -28.16 -16.50 -15.41
CA LYS A 502 -27.00 -15.82 -16.01
C LYS A 502 -26.25 -14.93 -15.01
N VAL A 503 -26.89 -14.56 -13.91
CA VAL A 503 -26.31 -13.69 -12.87
C VAL A 503 -25.99 -14.51 -11.62
N LEU A 504 -26.96 -15.24 -11.07
CA LEU A 504 -26.76 -16.09 -9.89
C LEU A 504 -27.13 -17.54 -10.18
N GLN A 505 -26.29 -18.47 -9.74
CA GLN A 505 -26.54 -19.92 -9.82
C GLN A 505 -26.35 -20.59 -8.47
N GLN A 506 -27.22 -21.56 -8.17
CA GLN A 506 -26.99 -22.49 -7.07
C GLN A 506 -26.18 -23.68 -7.59
N ILE A 507 -24.99 -23.86 -7.03
CA ILE A 507 -24.07 -24.93 -7.37
C ILE A 507 -24.00 -25.91 -6.20
N VAL A 508 -24.18 -27.20 -6.48
CA VAL A 508 -24.08 -28.26 -5.47
C VAL A 508 -22.68 -28.88 -5.54
N ARG A 509 -21.87 -28.69 -4.50
CA ARG A 509 -20.61 -29.44 -4.31
C ARG A 509 -20.92 -30.77 -3.64
N LYS A 510 -20.72 -31.84 -4.38
CA LYS A 510 -20.83 -33.22 -3.88
C LYS A 510 -19.58 -33.59 -3.08
N ASN A 511 -19.75 -34.50 -2.13
CA ASN A 511 -18.66 -35.03 -1.30
C ASN A 511 -17.91 -33.95 -0.50
N TRP A 512 -18.61 -32.93 -0.02
CA TRP A 512 -18.02 -31.91 0.83
C TRP A 512 -17.54 -32.53 2.15
N LYS A 513 -16.22 -32.55 2.38
CA LYS A 513 -15.63 -33.25 3.53
C LYS A 513 -15.82 -32.47 4.83
N THR A 514 -16.39 -33.12 5.83
CA THR A 514 -16.47 -32.65 7.22
C THR A 514 -15.92 -33.74 8.16
N ARG A 515 -15.76 -33.42 9.45
CA ARG A 515 -15.40 -34.40 10.47
C ARG A 515 -16.46 -35.50 10.60
N ALA A 516 -17.73 -35.16 10.41
CA ALA A 516 -18.86 -36.08 10.56
C ALA A 516 -19.11 -36.96 9.31
N GLY A 517 -18.41 -36.68 8.20
CA GLY A 517 -18.53 -37.43 6.95
C GLY A 517 -18.62 -36.53 5.72
N LEU A 518 -19.09 -37.09 4.61
CA LEU A 518 -19.29 -36.38 3.36
C LEU A 518 -20.73 -35.85 3.27
N ILE A 519 -20.89 -34.60 2.86
CA ILE A 519 -22.20 -33.95 2.71
C ILE A 519 -22.33 -33.30 1.32
N ASP A 520 -23.56 -32.96 0.94
CA ASP A 520 -23.80 -32.07 -0.20
C ASP A 520 -23.86 -30.62 0.30
N LYS A 521 -23.01 -29.75 -0.23
CA LYS A 521 -23.01 -28.31 0.09
C LYS A 521 -23.63 -27.53 -1.06
N ILE A 522 -24.65 -26.74 -0.77
CA ILE A 522 -25.25 -25.80 -1.72
C ILE A 522 -24.52 -24.47 -1.59
N ILE A 523 -24.01 -23.96 -2.71
CA ILE A 523 -23.25 -22.73 -2.80
C ILE A 523 -23.96 -21.81 -3.78
N LEU A 524 -24.19 -20.56 -3.39
CA LEU A 524 -24.70 -19.55 -4.31
C LEU A 524 -23.53 -18.81 -4.95
N MET A 525 -23.48 -18.81 -6.28
CA MET A 525 -22.41 -18.20 -7.04
C MET A 525 -22.91 -17.07 -7.92
N LEU A 526 -22.13 -16.00 -8.00
CA LEU A 526 -22.27 -14.96 -8.99
C LEU A 526 -21.45 -15.34 -10.23
N VAL A 527 -22.12 -15.54 -11.35
CA VAL A 527 -21.60 -16.24 -12.54
C VAL A 527 -21.47 -15.34 -13.78
N THR A 528 -21.45 -14.02 -13.60
CA THR A 528 -21.32 -13.08 -14.72
C THR A 528 -19.95 -13.20 -15.41
N PRO A 529 -19.84 -12.85 -16.70
CA PRO A 529 -18.68 -13.24 -17.53
C PRO A 529 -17.31 -12.71 -17.06
N LYS A 530 -17.23 -11.44 -16.66
CA LYS A 530 -15.96 -10.85 -16.19
C LYS A 530 -15.61 -11.37 -14.81
N VAL A 531 -16.60 -11.50 -13.91
CA VAL A 531 -16.41 -12.12 -12.59
C VAL A 531 -15.85 -13.53 -12.73
N GLN A 532 -16.45 -14.37 -13.57
CA GLN A 532 -15.94 -15.71 -13.89
C GLN A 532 -14.49 -15.67 -14.37
N THR A 533 -14.17 -14.78 -15.30
CA THR A 533 -12.81 -14.65 -15.85
C THR A 533 -11.81 -14.30 -14.74
N VAL A 534 -12.12 -13.29 -13.93
CA VAL A 534 -11.24 -12.83 -12.85
C VAL A 534 -11.04 -13.89 -11.78
N VAL A 535 -12.08 -14.61 -11.33
CA VAL A 535 -11.89 -15.65 -10.31
C VAL A 535 -11.11 -16.86 -10.84
N ARG A 536 -11.31 -17.23 -12.11
CA ARG A 536 -10.55 -18.33 -12.74
C ARG A 536 -9.07 -17.99 -12.80
N GLU A 537 -8.74 -16.76 -13.21
CA GLU A 537 -7.38 -16.24 -13.25
C GLU A 537 -6.78 -16.12 -11.83
N HIS A 538 -7.54 -15.57 -10.88
CA HIS A 538 -7.10 -15.37 -9.50
C HIS A 538 -6.71 -16.69 -8.83
N PHE A 539 -7.60 -17.69 -8.85
CA PHE A 539 -7.32 -18.99 -8.22
C PHE A 539 -6.45 -19.90 -9.09
N GLY A 540 -6.27 -19.62 -10.38
CA GLY A 540 -5.67 -20.58 -11.33
C GLY A 540 -6.55 -21.81 -11.57
N CYS A 541 -7.88 -21.63 -11.56
CA CYS A 541 -8.85 -22.71 -11.73
C CYS A 541 -9.77 -22.44 -12.93
N SER A 542 -9.46 -22.98 -14.10
CA SER A 542 -10.21 -22.74 -15.35
C SER A 542 -11.65 -23.27 -15.34
N THR A 543 -11.99 -24.21 -14.45
CA THR A 543 -13.31 -24.84 -14.34
C THR A 543 -14.20 -24.22 -13.26
N LEU A 544 -13.78 -23.11 -12.65
CA LEU A 544 -14.57 -22.42 -11.64
C LEU A 544 -15.78 -21.72 -12.29
N GLU A 545 -16.96 -21.87 -11.69
CA GLU A 545 -18.24 -21.45 -12.25
C GLU A 545 -18.57 -19.98 -11.97
N GLY A 546 -17.97 -19.36 -10.95
CA GLY A 546 -18.23 -17.99 -10.54
C GLY A 546 -17.59 -17.67 -9.19
N ALA A 547 -17.96 -16.53 -8.62
CA ALA A 547 -17.54 -16.11 -7.28
C ALA A 547 -18.60 -16.52 -6.25
N GLU A 548 -18.20 -17.15 -5.15
CA GLU A 548 -19.12 -17.52 -4.06
C GLU A 548 -19.61 -16.28 -3.32
N LEU A 549 -20.91 -16.24 -3.03
CA LEU A 549 -21.53 -15.26 -2.16
C LEU A 549 -21.61 -15.80 -0.74
N GLU A 550 -21.41 -14.90 0.22
CA GLU A 550 -21.53 -15.16 1.65
C GLU A 550 -22.88 -15.79 1.99
N ASN A 551 -22.86 -16.89 2.74
CA ASN A 551 -24.04 -17.67 3.13
C ASN A 551 -24.30 -17.68 4.64
N GLN A 552 -23.43 -17.06 5.44
CA GLN A 552 -23.56 -16.91 6.88
C GLN A 552 -23.84 -15.45 7.28
N GLY A 553 -24.11 -15.24 8.57
CA GLY A 553 -24.48 -13.93 9.10
C GLY A 553 -25.98 -13.63 9.00
N ASN A 554 -26.33 -12.36 9.15
CA ASN A 554 -27.71 -11.89 9.07
C ASN A 554 -28.10 -11.59 7.61
N ILE A 555 -29.36 -11.16 7.38
CA ILE A 555 -29.86 -10.84 6.04
C ILE A 555 -29.14 -9.66 5.36
N GLY A 556 -28.43 -8.83 6.13
CA GLY A 556 -27.58 -7.74 5.63
C GLY A 556 -26.17 -8.19 5.27
N THR A 557 -25.77 -9.41 5.65
CA THR A 557 -24.45 -9.99 5.37
C THR A 557 -24.53 -11.05 4.29
N ALA A 558 -25.42 -12.03 4.45
CA ALA A 558 -25.61 -13.09 3.47
C ALA A 558 -26.14 -12.51 2.16
N LEU A 559 -25.66 -13.04 1.02
CA LEU A 559 -26.04 -12.64 -0.35
C LEU A 559 -25.60 -11.23 -0.78
N THR A 560 -25.05 -10.41 0.10
CA THR A 560 -24.61 -9.04 -0.19
C THR A 560 -23.09 -8.87 -0.13
N HIS A 561 -22.36 -9.97 0.11
CA HIS A 561 -20.91 -9.99 0.27
C HIS A 561 -20.29 -11.18 -0.46
N TRP A 562 -19.00 -11.09 -0.75
CA TRP A 562 -18.19 -12.24 -1.15
C TRP A 562 -17.94 -13.18 0.02
N GLU A 563 -17.87 -14.48 -0.28
CA GLU A 563 -17.56 -15.53 0.68
C GLU A 563 -16.20 -15.30 1.36
N LYS A 564 -16.20 -15.05 2.68
CA LYS A 564 -14.97 -14.64 3.37
C LYS A 564 -13.94 -15.77 3.43
N ARG A 565 -14.34 -17.05 3.43
CA ARG A 565 -13.41 -18.19 3.34
C ARG A 565 -12.50 -18.09 2.11
N LEU A 566 -13.05 -17.64 0.98
CA LEU A 566 -12.35 -17.61 -0.31
C LEU A 566 -11.75 -16.25 -0.66
N PHE A 567 -12.25 -15.18 -0.07
CA PHE A 567 -11.90 -13.82 -0.45
C PHE A 567 -11.52 -12.94 0.74
N GLU A 568 -11.00 -13.51 1.82
CA GLU A 568 -10.77 -12.88 3.14
C GLU A 568 -10.44 -11.36 3.13
N HIS A 569 -9.40 -10.96 2.38
CA HIS A 569 -8.90 -9.57 2.31
C HIS A 569 -9.69 -8.67 1.34
N GLU A 570 -10.73 -9.16 0.67
CA GLU A 570 -11.55 -8.36 -0.24
C GLU A 570 -12.45 -7.40 0.56
N ILE A 571 -12.57 -6.16 0.08
CA ILE A 571 -13.33 -5.11 0.75
C ILE A 571 -14.79 -5.51 0.99
N MET A 572 -15.40 -6.28 0.09
CA MET A 572 -16.79 -6.72 0.13
C MET A 572 -16.97 -8.07 0.82
N THR A 573 -16.08 -8.43 1.75
CA THR A 573 -16.38 -9.50 2.73
C THR A 573 -17.19 -8.93 3.89
N GLY A 574 -18.04 -9.74 4.52
CA GLY A 574 -19.03 -9.28 5.52
C GLY A 574 -18.47 -8.80 6.87
N THR A 575 -17.16 -8.70 7.02
CA THR A 575 -16.49 -8.16 8.22
C THR A 575 -15.21 -7.44 7.82
N TYR A 576 -14.95 -6.30 8.47
CA TYR A 576 -13.74 -5.51 8.23
C TYR A 576 -12.48 -6.31 8.52
N THR A 577 -11.54 -6.25 7.57
CA THR A 577 -10.18 -6.76 7.73
C THR A 577 -9.18 -5.60 7.65
N GLN A 578 -8.09 -5.68 8.43
CA GLN A 578 -7.07 -4.62 8.53
C GLN A 578 -6.42 -4.27 7.18
N GLU A 579 -6.42 -5.20 6.22
CA GLU A 579 -5.95 -5.00 4.85
C GLU A 579 -7.06 -5.32 3.83
N SER A 580 -8.11 -4.51 3.85
CA SER A 580 -9.19 -4.63 2.87
C SER A 580 -8.76 -4.04 1.52
N VAL A 581 -8.84 -4.84 0.45
CA VAL A 581 -8.50 -4.43 -0.92
C VAL A 581 -9.74 -4.36 -1.80
N ILE A 582 -9.81 -3.32 -2.62
CA ILE A 582 -10.76 -3.26 -3.75
C ILE A 582 -10.09 -4.02 -4.89
N SER A 583 -10.48 -5.27 -5.08
CA SER A 583 -9.82 -6.16 -6.02
C SER A 583 -10.42 -6.11 -7.42
N ASN A 584 -9.73 -6.72 -8.39
CA ASN A 584 -10.27 -6.91 -9.73
C ASN A 584 -11.60 -7.68 -9.74
N LEU A 585 -11.92 -8.45 -8.69
CA LEU A 585 -13.19 -9.17 -8.56
C LEU A 585 -14.36 -8.20 -8.39
N THR A 586 -14.28 -7.29 -7.41
CA THR A 586 -15.33 -6.30 -7.19
C THR A 586 -15.42 -5.29 -8.33
N LEU A 587 -14.28 -4.93 -8.93
CA LEU A 587 -14.27 -4.10 -10.15
C LEU A 587 -14.92 -4.82 -11.34
N ALA A 588 -14.72 -6.13 -11.49
CA ALA A 588 -15.42 -6.93 -12.49
C ALA A 588 -16.93 -6.97 -12.27
N LEU A 589 -17.38 -7.04 -11.01
CA LEU A 589 -18.82 -6.97 -10.70
C LEU A 589 -19.41 -5.61 -11.11
N LEU A 590 -18.70 -4.51 -10.86
CA LEU A 590 -19.10 -3.17 -11.33
C LEU A 590 -19.23 -3.12 -12.86
N GLU A 591 -18.29 -3.71 -13.60
CA GLU A 591 -18.33 -3.76 -15.07
C GLU A 591 -19.46 -4.66 -15.59
N ASP A 592 -19.60 -5.86 -15.01
CA ASP A 592 -20.62 -6.87 -15.37
C ASP A 592 -22.05 -6.45 -14.99
N SER A 593 -22.23 -5.44 -14.14
CA SER A 593 -23.54 -4.86 -13.88
C SER A 593 -24.19 -4.28 -15.14
N GLY A 594 -23.37 -3.93 -16.13
CA GLY A 594 -23.79 -3.24 -17.35
C GLY A 594 -23.90 -1.72 -17.18
N TRP A 595 -23.63 -1.18 -16.00
CA TRP A 595 -23.85 0.23 -15.67
C TRP A 595 -22.61 1.11 -15.80
N TYR A 596 -21.43 0.54 -15.58
CA TYR A 596 -20.20 1.30 -15.46
C TYR A 596 -19.10 0.80 -16.40
N ASP A 597 -18.30 1.73 -16.92
CA ASP A 597 -16.95 1.48 -17.39
C ASP A 597 -16.00 1.61 -16.20
N VAL A 598 -15.06 0.66 -16.04
CA VAL A 598 -14.25 0.53 -14.83
C VAL A 598 -12.76 0.64 -15.15
N SER A 599 -12.03 1.45 -14.39
CA SER A 599 -10.58 1.56 -14.44
C SER A 599 -9.94 0.60 -13.44
N TYR A 600 -9.40 -0.52 -13.94
CA TYR A 600 -8.69 -1.52 -13.15
C TYR A 600 -7.36 -1.02 -12.56
N GLU A 601 -6.85 0.14 -13.00
CA GLU A 601 -5.63 0.79 -12.46
C GLU A 601 -5.77 1.12 -10.96
N TYR A 602 -6.97 1.41 -10.49
CA TYR A 602 -7.24 1.72 -9.08
C TYR A 602 -7.54 0.48 -8.23
N GLY A 603 -7.58 -0.70 -8.86
CA GLY A 603 -7.70 -1.98 -8.17
C GLY A 603 -6.39 -2.40 -7.50
N LYS A 604 -6.49 -3.15 -6.42
CA LYS A 604 -5.34 -3.75 -5.72
C LYS A 604 -5.33 -5.26 -5.90
N PRO A 605 -4.15 -5.91 -5.93
CA PRO A 605 -4.08 -7.36 -6.03
C PRO A 605 -4.68 -8.01 -4.78
N LEU A 606 -5.62 -8.94 -4.98
CA LEU A 606 -6.04 -9.85 -3.92
C LEU A 606 -5.01 -10.99 -3.86
N LEU A 607 -4.37 -11.18 -2.70
CA LEU A 607 -3.35 -12.22 -2.54
C LEU A 607 -3.92 -13.51 -1.94
N TRP A 608 -4.95 -13.39 -1.11
CA TRP A 608 -5.61 -14.53 -0.49
C TRP A 608 -6.18 -15.48 -1.55
N GLY A 609 -5.79 -16.77 -1.48
CA GLY A 609 -6.26 -17.79 -2.42
C GLY A 609 -5.60 -17.78 -3.80
N ARG A 610 -4.72 -16.81 -4.09
CA ARG A 610 -4.16 -16.64 -5.44
C ARG A 610 -3.35 -17.87 -5.87
N ASN A 611 -3.63 -18.39 -7.06
CA ASN A 611 -2.98 -19.57 -7.66
C ASN A 611 -3.03 -20.87 -6.81
N LEU A 612 -3.96 -20.98 -5.85
CA LEU A 612 -4.09 -22.20 -5.03
C LEU A 612 -4.86 -23.34 -5.73
N GLY A 613 -5.38 -23.09 -6.93
CA GLY A 613 -5.98 -24.08 -7.80
C GLY A 613 -7.43 -24.44 -7.45
N CYS A 614 -7.98 -25.37 -8.23
CA CYS A 614 -9.37 -25.79 -8.09
C CYS A 614 -9.66 -26.52 -6.77
N GLU A 615 -8.66 -27.21 -6.20
CA GLU A 615 -8.80 -27.92 -4.92
C GLU A 615 -9.20 -26.93 -3.82
N PHE A 616 -8.43 -25.84 -3.63
CA PHE A 616 -8.71 -24.83 -2.62
C PHE A 616 -10.12 -24.24 -2.71
N VAL A 617 -10.55 -23.87 -3.91
CA VAL A 617 -11.80 -23.13 -4.11
C VAL A 617 -13.03 -24.03 -4.16
N LYS A 618 -12.92 -25.28 -4.65
CA LYS A 618 -14.08 -26.17 -4.85
C LYS A 618 -14.32 -27.17 -3.71
N THR A 619 -13.39 -27.32 -2.77
CA THR A 619 -13.51 -28.25 -1.62
C THR A 619 -13.66 -27.52 -0.29
N SER A 620 -13.94 -28.27 0.77
CA SER A 620 -13.94 -27.73 2.13
C SER A 620 -12.52 -27.39 2.59
N CYS A 621 -12.38 -26.46 3.55
CA CYS A 621 -11.08 -26.19 4.15
C CYS A 621 -10.52 -27.41 4.90
N LYS A 622 -11.38 -28.30 5.41
CA LYS A 622 -10.96 -29.61 5.92
C LYS A 622 -10.21 -30.41 4.86
N GLU A 623 -10.82 -30.58 3.68
CA GLU A 623 -10.23 -31.37 2.60
C GLU A 623 -8.90 -30.80 2.13
N TRP A 624 -8.82 -29.46 2.01
CA TRP A 624 -7.57 -28.77 1.73
C TRP A 624 -6.51 -29.03 2.80
N ILE A 625 -6.85 -28.82 4.08
CA ILE A 625 -5.92 -29.04 5.21
C ILE A 625 -5.43 -30.49 5.21
N ASP A 626 -6.33 -31.46 5.11
CA ASP A 626 -5.99 -32.89 5.13
C ASP A 626 -5.04 -33.22 3.96
N SER A 627 -5.36 -32.79 2.74
CA SER A 627 -4.53 -33.01 1.55
C SER A 627 -3.13 -32.41 1.68
N LYS A 628 -3.02 -31.20 2.26
CA LYS A 628 -1.72 -30.55 2.51
C LYS A 628 -0.90 -31.29 3.56
N LEU A 629 -1.53 -31.69 4.67
CA LEU A 629 -0.85 -32.43 5.74
C LEU A 629 -0.40 -33.82 5.29
N GLU A 630 -1.20 -34.52 4.50
CA GLU A 630 -0.83 -35.83 3.90
C GLU A 630 0.40 -35.70 3.00
N LYS A 631 0.51 -34.59 2.24
CA LYS A 631 1.67 -34.27 1.39
C LYS A 631 2.86 -33.67 2.16
N LYS A 632 2.75 -33.50 3.48
CA LYS A 632 3.73 -32.79 4.34
C LYS A 632 4.01 -31.36 3.86
N ASP A 633 3.00 -30.72 3.28
CA ASP A 633 3.02 -29.35 2.79
C ASP A 633 2.31 -28.41 3.79
N SER A 634 2.52 -27.10 3.63
CA SER A 634 1.86 -26.09 4.46
C SER A 634 0.36 -26.03 4.16
N PRO A 635 -0.52 -26.00 5.18
CA PRO A 635 -1.96 -25.80 5.00
C PRO A 635 -2.34 -24.34 4.69
N TYR A 636 -1.37 -23.43 4.54
CA TYR A 636 -1.61 -22.01 4.25
C TYR A 636 -2.60 -21.82 3.09
N PRO A 637 -3.55 -20.86 3.17
CA PRO A 637 -3.69 -19.82 4.21
C PRO A 637 -4.33 -20.29 5.51
N PHE A 638 -4.90 -21.50 5.55
CA PHE A 638 -5.47 -22.08 6.75
C PHE A 638 -4.40 -22.53 7.75
N CYS A 639 -4.81 -22.78 9.00
CA CYS A 639 -3.89 -23.12 10.07
C CYS A 639 -4.49 -24.17 11.02
N ILE A 640 -3.61 -24.93 11.69
CA ILE A 640 -3.99 -26.01 12.61
C ILE A 640 -3.36 -25.85 14.01
N SER A 641 -2.69 -24.73 14.25
CA SER A 641 -1.99 -24.50 15.52
C SER A 641 -3.00 -24.15 16.60
N PRO A 642 -3.15 -24.97 17.66
CA PRO A 642 -4.10 -24.70 18.72
C PRO A 642 -3.72 -23.43 19.49
N PRO A 643 -4.69 -22.78 20.16
CA PRO A 643 -4.45 -21.57 20.96
C PRO A 643 -3.62 -21.83 22.24
N LYS A 644 -3.34 -23.10 22.57
CA LYS A 644 -2.47 -23.52 23.68
C LYS A 644 -1.21 -24.21 23.10
N PRO A 645 0.01 -23.86 23.55
CA PRO A 645 0.33 -23.04 24.73
C PRO A 645 0.07 -21.54 24.53
N ASN A 646 -0.22 -20.85 25.64
CA ASN A 646 -0.40 -19.39 25.67
C ASN A 646 0.97 -18.72 25.90
N PRO A 647 1.42 -17.77 25.06
CA PRO A 647 0.72 -17.22 23.88
C PRO A 647 0.78 -18.12 22.64
N PRO A 648 -0.26 -18.06 21.77
CA PRO A 648 -0.31 -18.84 20.53
C PRO A 648 0.90 -18.56 19.63
N LYS A 649 1.25 -19.57 18.83
CA LYS A 649 2.39 -19.52 17.92
C LYS A 649 2.24 -18.36 16.93
N ARG A 650 3.28 -17.52 16.86
CA ARG A 650 3.41 -16.45 15.87
C ARG A 650 4.26 -16.93 14.72
N ILE A 651 3.83 -16.66 13.49
CA ILE A 651 4.54 -16.99 12.26
C ILE A 651 4.52 -15.80 11.32
N CYS A 652 5.29 -15.85 10.25
CA CYS A 652 5.16 -14.90 9.16
C CYS A 652 3.96 -15.20 8.25
N ASP A 653 3.35 -14.15 7.73
CA ASP A 653 2.41 -14.30 6.64
C ASP A 653 3.13 -14.65 5.33
N TYR A 654 2.35 -15.00 4.30
CA TYR A 654 2.92 -15.49 3.04
C TYR A 654 3.77 -14.45 2.29
N THR A 655 3.50 -13.14 2.46
CA THR A 655 4.30 -12.08 1.84
C THR A 655 5.48 -11.63 2.70
N TYR A 656 5.60 -12.21 3.91
CA TYR A 656 6.54 -11.81 4.94
C TYR A 656 6.42 -10.32 5.33
N ASP A 657 5.28 -9.69 5.14
CA ASP A 657 5.08 -8.28 5.52
C ASP A 657 4.68 -8.11 6.98
N LYS A 658 4.19 -9.18 7.61
CA LYS A 658 3.60 -9.11 8.93
C LYS A 658 3.70 -10.41 9.71
N VAL A 659 3.64 -10.26 11.02
CA VAL A 659 3.54 -11.38 11.96
C VAL A 659 2.07 -11.73 12.16
N VAL A 660 1.71 -13.00 12.00
CA VAL A 660 0.33 -13.50 12.11
C VAL A 660 0.24 -14.63 13.15
N MET A 661 -0.96 -14.92 13.63
CA MET A 661 -1.25 -16.08 14.49
C MET A 661 -2.49 -16.83 14.02
N CYS A 662 -2.52 -18.13 14.28
CA CYS A 662 -3.69 -18.93 13.97
C CYS A 662 -4.89 -18.49 14.81
N ASN A 663 -6.00 -18.13 14.17
CA ASN A 663 -7.23 -17.71 14.84
C ASN A 663 -8.13 -18.88 15.29
N LEU A 664 -7.53 -20.05 15.51
CA LEU A 664 -8.22 -21.24 16.01
C LEU A 664 -8.61 -21.03 17.48
N VAL A 665 -9.89 -21.21 17.78
CA VAL A 665 -10.46 -21.05 19.12
C VAL A 665 -11.28 -22.27 19.53
N GLU A 666 -11.49 -22.40 20.83
CA GLU A 666 -12.38 -23.40 21.45
C GLU A 666 -13.72 -22.73 21.78
N TYR A 667 -14.82 -23.29 21.29
CA TYR A 667 -16.18 -22.84 21.58
C TYR A 667 -16.75 -23.57 22.81
N SER A 668 -17.71 -22.93 23.49
CA SER A 668 -18.40 -23.54 24.65
C SER A 668 -19.31 -24.71 24.25
N THR A 669 -19.72 -24.78 22.98
CA THR A 669 -20.59 -25.80 22.41
C THR A 669 -20.00 -26.34 21.12
N ALA A 670 -20.41 -27.54 20.71
CA ALA A 670 -19.97 -28.10 19.44
C ALA A 670 -20.45 -27.23 18.27
N LEU A 671 -19.57 -27.03 17.29
CA LEU A 671 -19.92 -26.37 16.05
C LEU A 671 -20.94 -27.20 15.25
N PRO A 672 -21.75 -26.59 14.37
CA PRO A 672 -22.57 -27.33 13.42
C PRO A 672 -21.73 -28.37 12.65
N PHE A 673 -22.32 -29.53 12.35
CA PHE A 673 -21.59 -30.68 11.82
C PHE A 673 -20.89 -30.37 10.48
N GLU A 674 -21.42 -29.43 9.71
CA GLU A 674 -20.87 -28.95 8.44
C GLU A 674 -19.58 -28.11 8.60
N TYR A 675 -19.32 -27.58 9.80
CA TYR A 675 -18.17 -26.74 10.13
C TYR A 675 -17.17 -27.40 11.07
N GLN A 676 -17.40 -28.66 11.47
CA GLN A 676 -16.43 -29.45 12.21
C GLN A 676 -15.37 -29.98 11.24
N ILE A 677 -14.12 -29.53 11.37
CA ILE A 677 -13.07 -29.81 10.37
C ILE A 677 -11.91 -30.70 10.86
N PHE A 678 -11.77 -30.90 12.17
CA PHE A 678 -10.59 -31.55 12.76
C PHE A 678 -10.84 -33.00 13.17
N ASP A 679 -10.07 -33.93 12.61
CA ASP A 679 -10.03 -35.34 13.06
C ASP A 679 -9.03 -35.53 14.21
N SER A 680 -8.01 -34.67 14.27
CA SER A 680 -7.05 -34.60 15.38
C SER A 680 -6.47 -33.18 15.48
N LEU A 681 -6.05 -32.79 16.67
CA LEU A 681 -5.33 -31.53 16.93
C LEU A 681 -4.15 -31.78 17.87
N PRO A 682 -3.02 -31.07 17.70
CA PRO A 682 -1.89 -31.19 18.62
C PRO A 682 -2.32 -30.91 20.07
N ASN A 683 -1.91 -31.75 21.01
CA ASN A 683 -2.18 -31.61 22.45
C ASN A 683 -3.66 -31.67 22.87
N ILE A 684 -4.57 -32.13 22.00
CA ILE A 684 -5.98 -32.41 22.34
C ILE A 684 -6.23 -33.90 22.17
N THR A 685 -6.57 -34.59 23.26
CA THR A 685 -6.73 -36.05 23.29
C THR A 685 -8.18 -36.52 23.40
N ASP A 686 -9.11 -35.66 23.81
CA ASP A 686 -10.54 -36.00 23.88
C ASP A 686 -11.23 -35.73 22.53
N GLU A 687 -11.68 -36.79 21.87
CA GLU A 687 -12.38 -36.70 20.58
C GLU A 687 -13.70 -35.91 20.67
N ASN A 688 -14.34 -35.84 21.85
CA ASN A 688 -15.56 -35.07 22.04
C ASN A 688 -15.30 -33.55 22.05
N GLU A 689 -14.07 -33.14 22.38
CA GLU A 689 -13.68 -31.73 22.38
C GLU A 689 -13.40 -31.20 20.98
N LEU A 690 -12.94 -32.05 20.05
CA LEU A 690 -12.58 -31.66 18.68
C LEU A 690 -13.72 -30.98 17.92
N ALA A 691 -14.98 -31.36 18.18
CA ALA A 691 -16.16 -30.76 17.58
C ALA A 691 -16.38 -29.29 18.00
N ARG A 692 -15.68 -28.81 19.04
CA ARG A 692 -15.77 -27.44 19.56
C ARG A 692 -14.67 -26.53 19.01
N PHE A 693 -13.76 -27.04 18.20
CA PHE A 693 -12.65 -26.25 17.66
C PHE A 693 -12.94 -25.76 16.24
N GLY A 694 -12.71 -24.48 16.00
CA GLY A 694 -12.81 -23.84 14.68
C GLY A 694 -12.18 -22.45 14.66
N GLY A 695 -12.11 -21.84 13.49
CA GLY A 695 -11.68 -20.46 13.32
C GLY A 695 -12.63 -19.48 13.99
N HIS A 696 -12.08 -18.45 14.61
CA HIS A 696 -12.83 -17.42 15.34
C HIS A 696 -13.83 -16.63 14.45
N VAL A 697 -13.54 -16.52 13.15
CA VAL A 697 -14.37 -15.77 12.20
C VAL A 697 -15.42 -16.71 11.60
N MET A 698 -16.65 -16.58 12.08
CA MET A 698 -17.77 -17.40 11.62
C MET A 698 -17.94 -17.36 10.11
N LEU A 699 -17.91 -16.16 9.50
CA LEU A 699 -18.10 -15.93 8.05
C LEU A 699 -17.06 -16.61 7.16
N ALA A 700 -15.95 -17.11 7.73
CA ALA A 700 -15.00 -17.89 6.98
C ALA A 700 -15.32 -19.39 7.04
N ASP A 701 -16.59 -19.79 7.11
CA ASP A 701 -17.06 -21.17 7.36
C ASP A 701 -16.43 -21.81 8.62
N TYR A 702 -16.08 -21.00 9.63
CA TYR A 702 -15.26 -21.43 10.78
C TYR A 702 -13.91 -22.08 10.39
N CYS A 703 -13.41 -21.83 9.19
CA CYS A 703 -12.09 -22.28 8.78
C CYS A 703 -11.03 -21.43 9.51
N PRO A 704 -10.13 -22.05 10.29
CA PRO A 704 -9.07 -21.35 10.98
C PRO A 704 -7.97 -20.95 10.00
N TYR A 705 -7.51 -19.71 10.12
CA TYR A 705 -6.47 -19.14 9.28
C TYR A 705 -5.52 -18.26 10.08
N ASN A 706 -4.37 -17.97 9.48
CA ASN A 706 -3.39 -17.10 10.10
C ASN A 706 -3.86 -15.64 9.97
N GLN A 707 -4.25 -15.06 11.10
CA GLN A 707 -4.79 -13.71 11.21
C GLN A 707 -3.75 -12.74 11.77
N GLU A 708 -3.81 -11.50 11.30
CA GLU A 708 -2.97 -10.39 11.76
C GLU A 708 -3.21 -10.05 13.24
N LEU A 709 -2.15 -9.64 13.94
CA LEU A 709 -2.22 -9.25 15.35
C LEU A 709 -2.66 -7.80 15.50
N ALA A 710 -3.71 -7.58 16.29
CA ALA A 710 -4.09 -6.26 16.81
C ALA A 710 -3.72 -6.17 18.29
N TYR A 711 -2.81 -5.25 18.64
CA TYR A 711 -2.40 -5.05 20.04
C TYR A 711 -3.46 -4.24 20.78
N LYS A 712 -4.17 -4.87 21.74
CA LYS A 712 -5.21 -4.22 22.56
C LYS A 712 -4.68 -2.91 23.17
N ASN A 713 -5.46 -1.83 23.05
CA ASN A 713 -5.17 -0.48 23.58
C ASN A 713 -3.99 0.25 22.93
N SER A 714 -3.61 -0.09 21.70
CA SER A 714 -2.62 0.66 20.92
C SER A 714 -3.05 0.78 19.47
N ASN A 715 -2.60 1.81 18.76
CA ASN A 715 -2.74 1.92 17.30
C ASN A 715 -1.70 1.05 16.55
N ARG A 716 -1.05 0.10 17.26
CA ARG A 716 -0.03 -0.78 16.70
C ARG A 716 -0.67 -2.05 16.16
N ASP A 717 -0.19 -2.47 15.00
CA ASP A 717 -0.50 -3.75 14.37
C ASP A 717 0.79 -4.58 14.27
N SER A 718 0.81 -5.61 13.43
CA SER A 718 1.94 -6.55 13.31
C SER A 718 2.72 -6.41 12.00
N ARG A 719 2.48 -5.34 11.25
CA ARG A 719 3.17 -5.06 9.99
C ARG A 719 4.59 -4.58 10.24
N CYS A 720 5.53 -5.25 9.60
CA CYS A 720 6.96 -5.00 9.78
C CYS A 720 7.40 -3.65 9.21
N TYR A 721 6.66 -3.14 8.22
CA TYR A 721 7.03 -1.90 7.52
C TYR A 721 6.63 -0.60 8.23
N ARG A 722 5.87 -0.68 9.33
CA ARG A 722 5.38 0.50 10.08
C ARG A 722 6.28 0.84 11.26
N LEU A 723 6.85 2.04 11.27
CA LEU A 723 7.73 2.51 12.35
C LEU A 723 7.01 2.57 13.70
N GLU A 724 5.72 2.88 13.71
CA GLU A 724 4.88 2.93 14.93
C GLU A 724 4.84 1.57 15.66
N ASN A 725 5.09 0.46 14.95
CA ASN A 725 5.09 -0.88 15.51
C ASN A 725 6.41 -1.26 16.19
N GLN A 726 7.42 -0.39 16.23
CA GLN A 726 8.70 -0.67 16.90
C GLN A 726 8.50 -0.96 18.41
N PRO A 727 8.90 -2.14 18.92
CA PRO A 727 8.84 -2.42 20.35
C PRO A 727 9.81 -1.53 21.15
N PRO A 728 9.42 -1.06 22.36
CA PRO A 728 10.35 -0.37 23.26
C PRO A 728 11.56 -1.24 23.60
N ASN A 729 12.74 -0.64 23.82
CA ASN A 729 13.99 -1.37 24.06
C ASN A 729 13.89 -2.43 25.18
N ARG A 730 13.10 -2.17 26.23
CA ARG A 730 12.91 -3.11 27.35
C ARG A 730 12.10 -4.36 27.00
N GLU A 731 11.31 -4.28 25.92
CA GLU A 731 10.43 -5.32 25.38
C GLU A 731 10.97 -5.91 24.07
N ASN A 732 12.04 -5.34 23.51
CA ASN A 732 12.65 -5.80 22.26
C ASN A 732 13.69 -6.91 22.49
N TYR A 733 13.25 -8.07 22.93
CA TYR A 733 14.10 -9.22 23.30
C TYR A 733 14.71 -9.96 22.10
N ALA A 734 14.18 -9.76 20.90
CA ALA A 734 14.65 -10.42 19.68
C ALA A 734 15.41 -9.45 18.75
N LEU A 735 15.70 -8.23 19.19
CA LEU A 735 16.32 -7.18 18.38
C LEU A 735 15.54 -6.89 17.08
N GLU A 736 14.21 -6.92 17.17
CA GLU A 736 13.31 -6.58 16.08
C GLU A 736 13.50 -5.12 15.66
N LYS A 737 13.44 -4.88 14.35
CA LYS A 737 13.52 -3.56 13.75
C LYS A 737 12.39 -3.39 12.74
N TYR A 738 11.52 -2.44 13.00
CA TYR A 738 10.42 -2.06 12.12
C TYR A 738 10.86 -0.84 11.29
N SER A 739 10.65 -0.89 9.98
CA SER A 739 11.00 0.16 9.01
C SER A 739 10.45 -0.20 7.64
N SER A 740 10.37 0.73 6.69
CA SER A 740 9.95 0.43 5.31
C SER A 740 10.77 -0.68 4.62
N GLU A 741 11.96 -1.00 5.13
CA GLU A 741 12.86 -2.04 4.64
C GLU A 741 12.86 -3.29 5.55
N SER A 742 11.81 -3.49 6.33
CA SER A 742 11.69 -4.62 7.25
C SER A 742 10.66 -5.64 6.78
N LYS A 743 11.01 -6.93 6.89
CA LYS A 743 10.14 -8.08 6.64
C LYS A 743 10.09 -8.98 7.87
N CYS A 744 9.09 -9.85 7.90
CA CYS A 744 8.92 -10.87 8.92
C CYS A 744 9.87 -12.04 8.65
N PHE A 745 10.53 -12.52 9.70
CA PHE A 745 11.30 -13.75 9.69
C PHE A 745 10.84 -14.67 10.81
N ASP A 746 10.62 -15.95 10.50
CA ASP A 746 10.26 -16.97 11.50
C ASP A 746 11.47 -17.26 12.42
N HIS A 747 11.22 -17.56 13.68
CA HIS A 747 12.27 -17.98 14.62
C HIS A 747 12.33 -19.50 14.74
N GLY A 748 13.54 -20.06 14.72
CA GLY A 748 13.79 -21.49 14.85
C GLY A 748 13.93 -21.99 16.29
N SER A 749 14.09 -21.08 17.26
CA SER A 749 14.26 -21.42 18.67
C SER A 749 13.76 -20.30 19.59
N VAL A 750 13.66 -20.62 20.89
CA VAL A 750 13.53 -19.63 21.98
C VAL A 750 14.62 -18.57 21.82
N TRP A 751 14.22 -17.31 21.87
CA TRP A 751 15.15 -16.19 22.02
C TRP A 751 15.46 -15.96 23.49
N GLU A 752 16.74 -15.86 23.79
CA GLU A 752 17.29 -15.73 25.13
C GLU A 752 18.10 -14.44 25.23
N GLN A 753 17.77 -13.61 26.21
CA GLN A 753 18.49 -12.38 26.53
C GLN A 753 19.14 -12.53 27.90
N TYR A 754 20.46 -12.37 27.93
CA TYR A 754 21.29 -12.39 29.13
C TYR A 754 21.66 -10.96 29.50
N ILE A 755 21.17 -10.47 30.63
CA ILE A 755 21.31 -9.09 31.11
C ILE A 755 22.20 -9.10 32.37
N ASP A 756 22.84 -7.96 32.67
CA ASP A 756 23.64 -7.76 33.88
C ASP A 756 24.76 -8.81 34.00
N GLN A 757 25.66 -8.94 33.00
CA GLN A 757 26.75 -9.94 33.02
C GLN A 757 26.26 -11.39 33.25
N CYS A 758 25.11 -11.75 32.66
CA CYS A 758 24.40 -13.02 32.82
C CYS A 758 23.66 -13.24 34.16
N HIS A 759 23.52 -12.23 35.03
CA HIS A 759 22.75 -12.38 36.29
C HIS A 759 21.24 -12.58 36.08
N LYS A 760 20.69 -12.11 34.96
CA LYS A 760 19.27 -12.29 34.62
C LYS A 760 19.13 -12.89 33.23
N LYS A 761 18.43 -14.03 33.14
CA LYS A 761 18.05 -14.66 31.86
C LYS A 761 16.57 -14.40 31.61
N ARG A 762 16.26 -13.69 30.53
CA ARG A 762 14.91 -13.61 29.98
C ARG A 762 14.79 -14.59 28.82
N ARG A 763 13.72 -15.37 28.79
CA ARG A 763 13.38 -16.27 27.70
C ARG A 763 12.04 -15.85 27.12
N VAL A 764 11.92 -15.84 25.80
CA VAL A 764 10.64 -15.62 25.13
C VAL A 764 10.26 -16.84 24.30
N SER A 765 8.97 -17.14 24.30
CA SER A 765 8.32 -18.35 23.78
C SER A 765 9.04 -18.96 22.55
N PRO A 766 9.25 -20.29 22.52
CA PRO A 766 10.05 -20.99 21.50
C PRO A 766 9.61 -20.84 20.05
N GLN A 767 8.38 -20.39 19.78
CA GLN A 767 7.76 -20.42 18.46
C GLN A 767 7.16 -19.06 18.12
N ALA A 768 8.05 -18.13 17.74
CA ALA A 768 7.69 -16.77 17.38
C ALA A 768 8.23 -16.41 15.99
N ALA A 769 7.73 -15.33 15.43
CA ALA A 769 8.34 -14.61 14.31
C ALA A 769 8.56 -13.16 14.75
N GLY A 770 9.44 -12.46 14.05
CA GLY A 770 9.80 -11.07 14.34
C GLY A 770 10.12 -10.29 13.07
N CYS A 771 10.11 -8.97 13.18
CA CYS A 771 10.37 -8.08 12.06
C CYS A 771 11.84 -7.62 12.04
N TYR A 772 12.51 -7.77 10.89
CA TYR A 772 13.91 -7.43 10.72
C TYR A 772 14.16 -6.72 9.41
N GLN A 773 15.12 -5.79 9.43
CA GLN A 773 15.61 -5.17 8.22
C GLN A 773 16.37 -6.18 7.36
N PHE A 774 16.29 -6.02 6.04
CA PHE A 774 16.95 -6.91 5.11
C PHE A 774 17.54 -6.17 3.91
N GLU A 775 18.51 -6.79 3.25
CA GLU A 775 19.03 -6.37 1.94
C GLU A 775 19.10 -7.57 1.00
N CYS A 776 18.60 -7.41 -0.22
CA CYS A 776 18.64 -8.43 -1.25
C CYS A 776 20.01 -8.39 -1.95
N ILE A 777 20.76 -9.51 -1.93
CA ILE A 777 22.05 -9.63 -2.60
C ILE A 777 21.94 -10.58 -3.79
N SER A 778 22.04 -10.03 -5.00
CA SER A 778 21.83 -10.80 -6.24
C SER A 778 22.78 -12.00 -6.31
N SER A 779 22.24 -13.14 -6.71
CA SER A 779 22.85 -14.47 -6.76
C SER A 779 23.33 -15.06 -5.42
N LYS A 780 23.20 -14.33 -4.30
CA LYS A 780 23.62 -14.79 -2.95
C LYS A 780 22.47 -15.02 -1.98
N GLY A 781 21.38 -14.28 -2.09
CA GLY A 781 20.18 -14.44 -1.25
C GLY A 781 19.82 -13.17 -0.48
N ILE A 782 19.39 -13.30 0.76
CA ILE A 782 18.90 -12.20 1.61
C ILE A 782 19.87 -12.00 2.77
N ASN A 783 20.39 -10.79 2.98
CA ASN A 783 21.11 -10.47 4.22
C ASN A 783 20.10 -9.89 5.22
N VAL A 784 19.91 -10.55 6.36
CA VAL A 784 19.06 -10.05 7.45
C VAL A 784 19.91 -9.30 8.48
N HIS A 785 19.44 -8.14 8.91
CA HIS A 785 20.11 -7.30 9.90
C HIS A 785 19.53 -7.59 11.29
N ILE A 786 20.40 -7.96 12.22
CA ILE A 786 20.03 -8.25 13.61
C ILE A 786 20.98 -7.50 14.53
N GLY A 787 20.47 -6.44 15.16
CA GLY A 787 21.31 -5.45 15.81
C GLY A 787 22.33 -4.87 14.83
N LYS A 788 23.60 -4.77 15.25
CA LYS A 788 24.73 -4.30 14.41
C LYS A 788 25.30 -5.35 13.45
N GLN A 789 24.82 -6.60 13.49
CA GLN A 789 25.36 -7.70 12.69
C GLN A 789 24.43 -8.04 11.52
N LYS A 790 25.04 -8.54 10.44
CA LYS A 790 24.32 -9.01 9.26
C LYS A 790 24.51 -10.52 9.09
N TYR A 791 23.46 -11.22 8.72
CA TYR A 791 23.46 -12.67 8.53
C TYR A 791 22.88 -13.03 7.16
N LEU A 792 23.58 -13.86 6.40
CA LEU A 792 23.17 -14.22 5.05
C LEU A 792 22.26 -15.45 5.04
N CYS A 793 21.04 -15.26 4.56
CA CYS A 793 20.10 -16.28 4.13
C CYS A 793 20.37 -16.67 2.68
N GLU A 794 20.90 -17.87 2.48
CA GLU A 794 21.28 -18.42 1.17
C GLU A 794 20.15 -19.27 0.56
N TYR A 795 19.30 -19.88 1.40
CA TYR A 795 18.15 -20.66 0.94
C TYR A 795 17.00 -20.67 1.94
N GLN A 796 15.78 -20.92 1.43
CA GLN A 796 14.57 -21.01 2.24
C GLN A 796 14.67 -22.15 3.27
N GLY A 797 14.29 -21.88 4.52
CA GLY A 797 14.32 -22.85 5.61
C GLY A 797 15.70 -23.01 6.28
N GLN A 798 16.72 -22.26 5.84
CA GLN A 798 18.03 -22.23 6.52
C GLN A 798 17.88 -21.70 7.95
N ASN A 799 18.44 -22.43 8.93
CA ASN A 799 18.49 -21.99 10.32
C ASN A 799 19.77 -21.18 10.58
N LEU A 800 19.63 -19.89 10.90
CA LEU A 800 20.70 -19.00 11.28
C LEU A 800 20.76 -18.86 12.80
N THR A 801 21.82 -19.40 13.43
CA THR A 801 22.07 -19.17 14.85
C THR A 801 22.65 -17.78 15.09
N ILE A 802 21.98 -17.01 15.94
CA ILE A 802 22.31 -15.63 16.25
C ILE A 802 22.94 -15.59 17.64
N ILE A 803 24.12 -15.00 17.74
CA ILE A 803 24.80 -14.70 19.01
C ILE A 803 25.41 -13.31 18.86
N THR A 804 24.82 -12.32 19.53
CA THR A 804 25.27 -10.92 19.43
C THR A 804 25.16 -10.20 20.77
N ALA A 805 25.98 -9.17 20.98
CA ALA A 805 26.00 -8.37 22.19
C ALA A 805 25.58 -6.92 21.88
N GLU A 806 24.55 -6.44 22.57
CA GLU A 806 23.99 -5.09 22.42
C GLU A 806 23.40 -4.58 23.74
N TYR A 807 23.51 -3.26 23.98
CA TYR A 807 22.95 -2.61 25.18
C TYR A 807 23.27 -3.35 26.49
N ASP A 808 24.56 -3.72 26.68
CA ASP A 808 25.07 -4.47 27.84
C ASP A 808 24.43 -5.86 28.06
N SER A 809 23.80 -6.43 27.03
CA SER A 809 23.14 -7.74 27.04
C SER A 809 23.63 -8.64 25.91
N ILE A 810 23.59 -9.95 26.12
CA ILE A 810 23.88 -10.96 25.09
C ILE A 810 22.56 -11.57 24.64
N TYR A 811 22.36 -11.63 23.32
CA TYR A 811 21.18 -12.20 22.67
C TYR A 811 21.56 -13.49 21.97
N VAL A 812 20.77 -14.55 22.21
CA VAL A 812 20.92 -15.86 21.59
C VAL A 812 19.58 -16.28 21.00
N GLY A 813 19.56 -16.57 19.71
CA GLY A 813 18.33 -16.93 18.99
C GLY A 813 18.59 -17.68 17.70
N THR A 814 17.52 -18.03 17.00
CA THR A 814 17.60 -18.63 15.66
C THR A 814 16.60 -17.97 14.74
N ILE A 815 17.01 -17.58 13.55
CA ILE A 815 16.13 -17.13 12.46
C ILE A 815 16.03 -18.24 11.40
N ILE A 816 14.83 -18.47 10.88
CA ILE A 816 14.57 -19.33 9.73
C ILE A 816 14.48 -18.44 8.49
N CYS A 817 15.30 -18.73 7.49
CA CYS A 817 15.36 -17.94 6.28
C CYS A 817 14.10 -18.10 5.40
N PRO A 818 13.52 -16.98 4.93
CA PRO A 818 12.32 -16.97 4.08
C PRO A 818 12.65 -17.30 2.62
N ASP A 819 11.61 -17.42 1.79
CA ASP A 819 11.78 -17.55 0.36
C ASP A 819 12.31 -16.25 -0.27
N CYS A 820 13.48 -16.36 -0.89
CA CYS A 820 14.16 -15.28 -1.58
C CYS A 820 13.32 -14.68 -2.73
N GLN A 821 12.56 -15.50 -3.47
CA GLN A 821 11.76 -15.03 -4.60
C GLN A 821 10.60 -14.16 -4.13
N ILE A 822 10.01 -14.48 -2.98
CA ILE A 822 8.90 -13.71 -2.42
C ILE A 822 9.38 -12.36 -1.89
N ILE A 823 10.52 -12.32 -1.20
CA ILE A 823 11.05 -11.09 -0.62
C ILE A 823 11.75 -10.18 -1.65
N CYS A 824 12.50 -10.75 -2.59
CA CYS A 824 13.37 -9.99 -3.51
C CYS A 824 12.93 -10.01 -4.99
N GLY A 825 12.03 -10.93 -5.38
CA GLY A 825 11.69 -11.20 -6.79
C GLY A 825 10.86 -10.12 -7.50
N SER A 826 10.40 -9.08 -6.79
CA SER A 826 9.73 -7.92 -7.37
C SER A 826 10.67 -6.96 -8.12
N SER A 827 12.00 -7.16 -8.00
CA SER A 827 13.01 -6.32 -8.65
C SER A 827 13.39 -6.91 -10.02
N ASN A 828 13.14 -6.19 -11.13
CA ASN A 828 13.27 -6.66 -12.52
C ASN A 828 14.67 -7.18 -12.97
N ASN A 829 15.68 -7.22 -12.09
CA ASN A 829 17.03 -7.73 -12.37
C ASN A 829 17.63 -8.57 -11.21
N PHE A 830 16.83 -8.95 -10.22
CA PHE A 830 17.32 -9.71 -9.07
C PHE A 830 17.26 -11.22 -9.35
N GLN A 831 18.35 -11.93 -9.06
CA GLN A 831 18.39 -13.39 -9.17
C GLN A 831 18.62 -14.02 -7.79
N CYS A 832 17.75 -14.93 -7.37
CA CYS A 832 18.01 -15.75 -6.19
C CYS A 832 19.08 -16.82 -6.46
N PRO A 833 19.71 -17.39 -5.41
CA PRO A 833 20.70 -18.46 -5.55
C PRO A 833 20.19 -19.66 -6.33
N SER A 834 21.06 -20.25 -7.16
CA SER A 834 20.73 -21.44 -7.96
C SER A 834 20.65 -22.70 -7.09
N GLU A 835 19.85 -23.71 -7.49
CA GLU A 835 19.78 -25.00 -6.78
C GLU A 835 21.15 -25.67 -6.59
N THR A 836 22.07 -25.51 -7.55
CA THR A 836 23.43 -26.04 -7.44
C THR A 836 24.23 -25.35 -6.32
N SER A 837 24.09 -24.02 -6.20
CA SER A 837 24.69 -23.24 -5.12
C SER A 837 24.11 -23.64 -3.75
N ILE A 838 22.78 -23.81 -3.66
CA ILE A 838 22.09 -24.22 -2.44
C ILE A 838 22.58 -25.58 -1.95
N ASN A 839 22.66 -26.57 -2.85
CA ASN A 839 23.12 -27.92 -2.52
C ASN A 839 24.55 -27.96 -1.98
N HIS A 840 25.44 -27.08 -2.48
CA HIS A 840 26.81 -26.98 -1.99
C HIS A 840 26.86 -26.42 -0.56
N VAL A 841 26.11 -25.35 -0.30
CA VAL A 841 26.01 -24.70 1.02
C VAL A 841 25.42 -25.65 2.07
N GLN A 842 24.35 -26.38 1.74
CA GLN A 842 23.71 -27.34 2.64
C GLN A 842 24.67 -28.43 3.12
N ARG A 843 25.57 -28.91 2.24
CA ARG A 843 26.61 -29.89 2.62
C ARG A 843 27.64 -29.30 3.59
N GLN A 844 28.03 -28.04 3.41
CA GLN A 844 28.94 -27.36 4.32
C GLN A 844 28.29 -27.09 5.68
N GLN A 845 27.00 -26.74 5.73
CA GLN A 845 26.29 -26.49 6.98
C GLN A 845 26.13 -27.73 7.87
N GLN A 846 25.90 -28.91 7.28
CA GLN A 846 25.86 -30.17 8.05
C GLN A 846 27.18 -30.42 8.80
N GLN A 847 28.31 -29.97 8.28
CA GLN A 847 29.61 -30.06 8.95
C GLN A 847 29.80 -29.00 10.05
N GLN A 848 29.12 -27.85 9.96
CA GLN A 848 29.23 -26.74 10.91
C GLN A 848 28.22 -26.80 12.09
N GLN A 849 27.15 -27.60 12.00
CA GLN A 849 26.14 -27.72 13.07
C GLN A 849 26.73 -28.17 14.42
N GLN A 850 27.71 -29.09 14.41
CA GLN A 850 28.41 -29.52 15.63
C GLN A 850 29.18 -28.36 16.29
N GLN A 851 29.74 -27.46 15.47
CA GLN A 851 30.51 -26.30 15.91
C GLN A 851 29.61 -25.21 16.51
N GLN A 852 28.41 -25.00 15.96
CA GLN A 852 27.41 -24.07 16.51
C GLN A 852 26.87 -24.53 17.87
N LEU A 853 26.64 -25.84 18.05
CA LEU A 853 26.23 -26.42 19.33
C LEU A 853 27.30 -26.19 20.41
N ASN A 854 28.58 -26.37 20.07
CA ASN A 854 29.71 -26.14 20.98
C ASN A 854 29.84 -24.66 21.41
N ILE A 855 29.54 -23.71 20.53
CA ILE A 855 29.56 -22.27 20.85
C ILE A 855 28.45 -21.93 21.85
N ARG A 856 27.23 -22.45 21.66
CA ARG A 856 26.12 -22.22 22.59
C ARG A 856 26.44 -22.76 23.99
N LEU A 857 26.99 -23.97 24.06
CA LEU A 857 27.48 -24.56 25.31
C LEU A 857 28.58 -23.72 25.96
N SER A 858 29.47 -23.11 25.16
CA SER A 858 30.56 -22.26 25.66
C SER A 858 30.07 -20.94 26.25
N VAL A 859 29.02 -20.32 25.67
CA VAL A 859 28.38 -19.11 26.22
C VAL A 859 27.70 -19.41 27.55
N GLU A 860 26.96 -20.53 27.65
CA GLU A 860 26.35 -20.95 28.91
C GLU A 860 27.41 -21.23 29.98
N ASN A 861 28.49 -21.91 29.62
CA ASN A 861 29.61 -22.21 30.52
C ASN A 861 30.37 -20.94 30.97
N LEU A 862 30.53 -19.94 30.09
CA LEU A 862 31.11 -18.65 30.43
C LEU A 862 30.22 -17.87 31.41
N CYS A 863 28.90 -17.85 31.18
CA CYS A 863 27.94 -17.23 32.09
C CYS A 863 27.92 -17.91 33.47
N THR A 864 27.97 -19.26 33.52
CA THR A 864 28.06 -20.00 34.79
C THR A 864 29.34 -19.66 35.55
N LYS A 865 30.50 -19.61 34.88
CA LYS A 865 31.78 -19.27 35.51
C LYS A 865 31.88 -17.82 35.98
N LEU A 866 31.29 -16.87 35.24
CA LEU A 866 31.20 -15.47 35.66
C LEU A 866 30.32 -15.30 36.91
N TYR A 867 29.24 -16.08 37.01
CA TYR A 867 28.38 -16.12 38.19
C TYR A 867 29.13 -16.68 39.42
N GLU A 868 29.87 -17.79 39.25
CA GLU A 868 30.70 -18.38 40.32
C GLU A 868 31.82 -17.44 40.79
N TYR A 869 32.48 -16.71 39.87
CA TYR A 869 33.50 -15.71 40.19
C TYR A 869 33.00 -14.58 41.08
N ASN A 870 31.81 -14.07 40.82
CA ASN A 870 31.25 -12.99 41.62
C ASN A 870 30.79 -13.44 43.03
N GLN A 871 30.56 -14.74 43.25
CA GLN A 871 30.21 -15.33 44.55
C GLN A 871 31.43 -15.82 45.36
N SER A 872 32.63 -15.85 44.77
CA SER A 872 33.83 -16.39 45.39
C SER A 872 34.55 -15.40 46.33
N SER A 873 35.20 -15.94 47.37
CA SER A 873 35.95 -15.15 48.36
C SER A 873 37.19 -14.49 47.74
N MET A 874 37.72 -13.42 48.36
CA MET A 874 38.79 -12.60 47.77
C MET A 874 40.10 -13.39 47.50
N SER A 875 40.30 -14.55 48.13
CA SER A 875 41.43 -15.46 47.87
C SER A 875 41.22 -16.42 46.70
N ASP A 876 39.98 -16.68 46.27
CA ASP A 876 39.67 -17.59 45.15
C ASP A 876 39.58 -16.87 43.79
N LYS A 877 39.42 -15.55 43.79
CA LYS A 877 39.27 -14.73 42.59
C LYS A 877 40.47 -14.80 41.65
N THR A 878 41.70 -14.93 42.17
CA THR A 878 42.91 -14.94 41.33
C THR A 878 43.00 -16.18 40.43
N ASN A 879 42.60 -17.36 40.93
CA ASN A 879 42.58 -18.60 40.13
C ASN A 879 41.40 -18.64 39.16
N GLN A 880 40.22 -18.16 39.57
CA GLN A 880 39.06 -18.12 38.69
C GLN A 880 39.18 -17.05 37.58
N LEU A 881 39.82 -15.91 37.85
CA LEU A 881 40.11 -14.90 36.83
C LEU A 881 41.01 -15.47 35.72
N HIS A 882 41.98 -16.32 36.07
CA HIS A 882 42.87 -16.95 35.08
C HIS A 882 42.12 -17.92 34.17
N ILE A 883 41.16 -18.67 34.71
CA ILE A 883 40.28 -19.59 33.97
C ILE A 883 39.26 -18.84 33.11
N ILE A 884 38.72 -17.72 33.60
CA ILE A 884 37.83 -16.84 32.84
C ILE A 884 38.59 -16.21 31.67
N LEU A 885 39.79 -15.69 31.90
CA LEU A 885 40.65 -15.13 30.85
C LEU A 885 41.03 -16.19 29.81
N GLN A 886 41.30 -17.43 30.20
CA GLN A 886 41.52 -18.53 29.25
C GLN A 886 40.25 -18.87 28.45
N THR A 887 39.08 -18.86 29.08
CA THR A 887 37.80 -19.13 28.39
C THR A 887 37.44 -17.99 27.42
N ILE A 888 37.66 -16.74 27.82
CA ILE A 888 37.52 -15.53 26.97
C ILE A 888 38.54 -15.58 25.83
N PHE A 889 39.80 -15.92 26.09
CA PHE A 889 40.84 -16.03 25.07
C PHE A 889 40.51 -17.12 24.05
N LEU A 890 40.07 -18.30 24.50
CA LEU A 890 39.61 -19.38 23.62
C LEU A 890 38.38 -18.94 22.80
N PHE A 891 37.43 -18.24 23.41
CA PHE A 891 36.25 -17.69 22.72
C PHE A 891 36.62 -16.64 21.66
N PHE A 892 37.56 -15.73 21.97
CA PHE A 892 38.06 -14.72 21.03
C PHE A 892 38.90 -15.31 19.91
N VAL A 893 39.78 -16.26 20.21
CA VAL A 893 40.57 -16.99 19.20
C VAL A 893 39.63 -17.74 18.25
N PHE A 894 38.54 -18.33 18.77
CA PHE A 894 37.57 -19.07 17.96
C PHE A 894 36.63 -18.16 17.13
N LEU A 895 36.32 -16.94 17.61
CA LEU A 895 35.61 -15.92 16.83
C LEU A 895 36.48 -15.34 15.71
N TYR A 896 37.79 -15.19 15.94
CA TYR A 896 38.72 -14.62 14.95
C TYR A 896 39.14 -15.60 13.86
N THR A 897 39.15 -16.92 14.11
CA THR A 897 39.46 -17.94 13.09
C THR A 897 38.36 -18.08 12.03
N ARG A 898 37.19 -17.45 12.21
CA ARG A 898 36.10 -17.42 11.21
C ARG A 898 36.38 -16.55 9.98
N LYS A 899 37.43 -15.71 9.99
CA LYS A 899 37.82 -14.87 8.85
C LYS A 899 38.82 -15.54 7.89
N GLY A 900 39.14 -16.81 8.08
CA GLY A 900 40.03 -17.52 7.18
C GLY A 900 39.86 -19.03 7.28
N PHE A 901 38.78 -19.55 6.69
CA PHE A 901 38.71 -20.87 6.07
C PHE A 901 37.57 -20.90 5.05
#